data_AF-A0A1X7RV17-F1
#
_entry.id   AF-A0A1X7RV17-F1
#
_cell.length_a   1.000
_cell.length_b   1.000
_cell.length_c   1.000
_cell.angle_alpha   90.00
_cell.angle_beta   90.00
_cell.angle_gamma   90.00
#
_symmetry.space_group_name_H-M   'P 1'
#
loop_
_entity.id
_entity.type
_entity.pdbx_description
1 polymer ?
#
loop_
_entity_poly.entity_id
_entity_poly.type
_entity_poly.pdbx_seq_one_letter_code
_entity_poly.pdbx_strand_id
1 'polypeptide(L)'
;MILRFQSRNGQFRLTVEPTTDISSILSDVLEKLPNDTVASTVTISPKPAGADSRPIESLKGVTFGKLGLTHGTQIFIDYKQNDAPPTNGQSVAANKLNGNQVNPEEMASSVAIPANTAQKLIQNPWESVKQSALDDRLDQRDGKIKRKRNDMMCSHGPKGMCDHCSPLEPYSKDYLDEHKIKHLSYHGYLRKVNQGKNKYQQGSSYMPPLSEPYFRVNPNCPSGHAPFPAGICTKCQPSAISLQPQEYRMVDHVEFEQSEIVNKFLNFWRGGGAQRIGFLYGHYEEYDQVPLGTKAVVEAIYEPPQVDEVDGVTLSEWPNEAQIEKLAGFCGLQRLGVIFTDLLRPEEGEQTAVCKRHIDSYFLSSLEIMFAARYQAQYPRPSKWSETGQFGSNFVTCVISGDAEGNIGISAYQASNAAVEMVTADIIEASADPSVMLVIDEDEENAIGRKRYIPEVFYRRLNEYGRNVQENAKPSFPVEYLLVTLTHGFPNEVNPKFVKCDFAIENRDALGELQEQRDLQKQLRAGANRVALDTVEGTLAVSDFHLLGYVMSLDILSEDELKLLCNVAISHDASQGAQLMHTPGFQTLLAIIEELKSKPAKRLSDPEGQGGLVKRGDKQEFEGEAGMEVMDTWRRRLSQSNSDGNGRHRRYFSRTQMLSDVEREAEHIE
;
A
#
# COMPACT_ATOMS: atom_id res chain seq x y z
N MET A 1 -4.45 -29.75 70.68
CA MET A 1 -5.62 -29.06 70.06
C MET A 1 -5.82 -29.55 68.63
N ILE A 2 -7.04 -29.52 68.11
CA ILE A 2 -7.32 -29.98 66.74
C ILE A 2 -7.53 -28.75 65.85
N LEU A 3 -6.72 -28.64 64.80
CA LEU A 3 -6.83 -27.59 63.79
C LEU A 3 -7.41 -28.16 62.50
N ARG A 4 -8.17 -27.34 61.76
CA ARG A 4 -8.80 -27.75 60.50
C ARG A 4 -8.09 -27.08 59.33
N PHE A 5 -7.50 -27.86 58.45
CA PHE A 5 -6.80 -27.37 57.27
C PHE A 5 -7.68 -27.54 56.05
N GLN A 6 -7.94 -26.46 55.31
CA GLN A 6 -8.71 -26.48 54.08
C GLN A 6 -7.82 -26.18 52.89
N SER A 7 -7.82 -27.09 51.91
CA SER A 7 -7.15 -26.91 50.62
C SER A 7 -8.17 -26.94 49.48
N ARG A 8 -7.71 -26.66 48.26
CA ARG A 8 -8.51 -26.82 47.03
C ARG A 8 -9.09 -28.24 46.82
N ASN A 9 -8.48 -29.26 47.42
CA ASN A 9 -8.89 -30.66 47.28
C ASN A 9 -9.73 -31.18 48.47
N GLY A 10 -10.02 -30.33 49.47
CA GLY A 10 -10.84 -30.70 50.61
C GLY A 10 -10.27 -30.24 51.95
N GLN A 11 -10.98 -30.58 53.03
CA GLN A 11 -10.63 -30.23 54.40
C GLN A 11 -10.18 -31.47 55.19
N PHE A 12 -9.08 -31.35 55.92
CA PHE A 12 -8.60 -32.37 56.85
C PHE A 12 -8.29 -31.76 58.23
N ARG A 13 -8.07 -32.61 59.24
CA ARG A 13 -7.81 -32.18 60.61
C ARG A 13 -6.49 -32.76 61.09
N LEU A 14 -5.68 -31.95 61.76
CA LEU A 14 -4.46 -32.40 62.43
C LEU A 14 -4.53 -32.06 63.92
N THR A 15 -4.03 -32.99 64.74
CA THR A 15 -3.92 -32.81 66.19
C THR A 15 -2.51 -32.30 66.48
N VAL A 16 -2.39 -31.07 66.98
CA VAL A 16 -1.11 -30.41 67.27
C VAL A 16 -1.10 -29.88 68.70
N GLU A 17 0.06 -29.74 69.32
CA GLU A 17 0.16 -29.07 70.62
C GLU A 17 0.38 -27.56 70.44
N PRO A 18 -0.09 -26.70 71.37
CA PRO A 18 0.12 -25.24 71.26
C PRO A 18 1.59 -24.82 71.22
N THR A 19 2.49 -25.65 71.74
CA THR A 19 3.94 -25.47 71.79
C THR A 19 4.67 -26.02 70.56
N THR A 20 3.99 -26.75 69.67
CA THR A 20 4.60 -27.31 68.44
C THR A 20 4.92 -26.20 67.46
N ASP A 21 6.07 -26.31 66.79
CA ASP A 21 6.49 -25.39 65.73
C ASP A 21 5.69 -25.64 64.44
N ILE A 22 5.36 -24.57 63.72
CA ILE A 22 4.53 -24.69 62.51
C ILE A 22 5.30 -25.33 61.37
N SER A 23 6.62 -25.13 61.31
CA SER A 23 7.44 -25.71 60.24
C SER A 23 7.52 -27.24 60.30
N SER A 24 7.36 -27.83 61.50
CA SER A 24 7.51 -29.28 61.69
C SER A 24 6.32 -30.10 61.21
N ILE A 25 5.15 -29.48 60.97
CA ILE A 25 3.95 -30.19 60.48
C ILE A 25 3.90 -30.33 58.95
N LEU A 26 4.93 -29.86 58.22
CA LEU A 26 4.95 -29.89 56.77
C LEU A 26 4.85 -31.32 56.21
N SER A 27 5.53 -32.30 56.83
CA SER A 27 5.42 -33.71 56.44
C SER A 27 3.99 -34.23 56.57
N ASP A 28 3.36 -33.95 57.71
CA ASP A 28 2.01 -34.43 58.03
C ASP A 28 0.95 -33.76 57.14
N VAL A 29 1.21 -32.52 56.72
CA VAL A 29 0.39 -31.81 55.73
C VAL A 29 0.57 -32.41 54.35
N LEU A 30 1.80 -32.70 53.92
CA LEU A 30 2.08 -33.29 52.61
C LEU A 30 1.48 -34.69 52.45
N GLU A 31 1.45 -35.51 53.50
CA GLU A 31 0.76 -36.82 53.47
C GLU A 31 -0.75 -36.70 53.22
N LYS A 32 -1.36 -35.55 53.48
CA LYS A 32 -2.78 -35.28 53.24
C LYS A 32 -3.04 -34.49 51.95
N LEU A 33 -1.98 -34.13 51.23
CA LEU A 33 -2.03 -33.49 49.92
C LEU A 33 -1.68 -34.50 48.81
N PRO A 34 -1.99 -34.19 47.54
CA PRO A 34 -1.60 -35.04 46.41
C PRO A 34 -0.09 -35.29 46.33
N ASN A 35 0.30 -36.50 45.91
CA ASN A 35 1.70 -36.94 45.85
C ASN A 35 2.59 -36.13 44.87
N ASP A 36 1.98 -35.39 43.96
CA ASP A 36 2.62 -34.51 42.96
C ASP A 36 2.78 -33.05 43.45
N THR A 37 2.49 -32.78 44.72
CA THR A 37 2.62 -31.47 45.35
C THR A 37 4.09 -31.11 45.59
N VAL A 38 4.50 -29.91 45.16
CA VAL A 38 5.85 -29.39 45.40
C VAL A 38 5.94 -28.82 46.83
N ALA A 39 6.68 -29.50 47.70
CA ALA A 39 6.80 -29.19 49.14
C ALA A 39 7.15 -27.72 49.44
N SER A 40 8.09 -27.13 48.69
CA SER A 40 8.55 -25.75 48.89
C SER A 40 7.50 -24.68 48.55
N THR A 41 6.40 -25.07 47.88
CA THR A 41 5.32 -24.14 47.48
C THR A 41 4.12 -24.16 48.42
N VAL A 42 4.14 -24.99 49.47
CA VAL A 42 3.03 -25.11 50.41
C VAL A 42 3.00 -23.91 51.34
N THR A 43 1.90 -23.16 51.28
CA THR A 43 1.67 -21.94 52.07
C THR A 43 0.45 -22.09 52.97
N ILE A 44 0.46 -21.42 54.13
CA ILE A 44 -0.68 -21.36 55.05
C ILE A 44 -1.16 -19.92 55.23
N SER A 45 -2.47 -19.77 55.36
CA SER A 45 -3.14 -18.49 55.58
C SER A 45 -4.32 -18.65 56.56
N PRO A 46 -4.57 -17.68 57.45
CA PRO A 46 -5.79 -17.65 58.27
C PRO A 46 -7.04 -17.23 57.47
N LYS A 47 -6.89 -16.69 56.25
CA LYS A 47 -7.99 -16.22 55.39
C LYS A 47 -7.99 -16.94 54.02
N PRO A 48 -9.17 -17.15 53.40
CA PRO A 48 -9.31 -17.89 52.15
C PRO A 48 -8.75 -17.18 50.89
N ALA A 49 -8.64 -15.85 50.88
CA ALA A 49 -8.08 -15.08 49.77
C ALA A 49 -6.79 -14.37 50.24
N GLY A 50 -5.64 -14.90 49.81
CA GLY A 50 -4.34 -14.72 50.45
C GLY A 50 -3.60 -13.44 50.13
N ALA A 51 -3.76 -12.41 50.97
CA ALA A 51 -2.76 -11.36 51.14
C ALA A 51 -1.72 -11.71 52.24
N ASP A 52 -2.13 -12.51 53.24
CA ASP A 52 -1.30 -12.89 54.40
C ASP A 52 -0.73 -14.32 54.30
N SER A 53 -0.67 -14.90 53.10
CA SER A 53 -0.18 -16.27 52.90
C SER A 53 1.33 -16.36 53.13
N ARG A 54 1.77 -17.33 53.93
CA ARG A 54 3.20 -17.55 54.20
C ARG A 54 3.61 -19.00 53.95
N PRO A 55 4.77 -19.25 53.32
CA PRO A 55 5.32 -20.59 53.18
C PRO A 55 5.54 -21.24 54.55
N ILE A 56 5.13 -22.50 54.72
CA ILE A 56 5.27 -23.21 56.00
C ILE A 56 6.74 -23.25 56.45
N GLU A 57 7.67 -23.44 55.50
CA GLU A 57 9.12 -23.48 55.77
C GLU A 57 9.67 -22.16 56.34
N SER A 58 9.04 -21.03 56.01
CA SER A 58 9.43 -19.70 56.50
C SER A 58 9.01 -19.42 57.95
N LEU A 59 8.19 -20.29 58.53
CA LEU A 59 7.63 -20.14 59.89
C LEU A 59 8.40 -20.96 60.93
N LYS A 60 9.69 -21.21 60.71
CA LYS A 60 10.57 -21.87 61.68
C LYS A 60 10.66 -21.06 62.99
N GLY A 61 10.36 -21.70 64.11
CA GLY A 61 10.40 -21.09 65.45
C GLY A 61 9.12 -20.32 65.85
N VAL A 62 8.03 -20.45 65.07
CA VAL A 62 6.72 -19.88 65.40
C VAL A 62 5.78 -21.00 65.82
N THR A 63 5.36 -20.98 67.09
CA THR A 63 4.43 -21.98 67.61
C THR A 63 2.98 -21.60 67.35
N PHE A 64 2.09 -22.60 67.27
CA PHE A 64 0.66 -22.35 67.05
C PHE A 64 0.02 -21.49 68.15
N GLY A 65 0.47 -21.63 69.40
CA GLY A 65 0.01 -20.82 70.52
C GLY A 65 0.38 -19.33 70.40
N LYS A 66 1.53 -19.01 69.78
CA LYS A 66 1.96 -17.63 69.55
C LYS A 66 1.11 -16.92 68.50
N LEU A 67 0.50 -17.66 67.59
CA LEU A 67 -0.46 -17.16 66.60
C LEU A 67 -1.90 -17.08 67.14
N GLY A 68 -2.13 -17.39 68.43
CA GLY A 68 -3.45 -17.31 69.05
C GLY A 68 -4.46 -18.33 68.50
N LEU A 69 -3.97 -19.41 67.88
CA LEU A 69 -4.83 -20.44 67.29
C LEU A 69 -5.39 -21.33 68.39
N THR A 70 -6.71 -21.52 68.39
CA THR A 70 -7.42 -22.31 69.41
C THR A 70 -8.01 -23.57 68.80
N HIS A 71 -8.56 -24.46 69.64
CA HIS A 71 -9.19 -25.68 69.15
C HIS A 71 -10.33 -25.36 68.17
N GLY A 72 -10.25 -25.91 66.95
CA GLY A 72 -11.25 -25.73 65.91
C GLY A 72 -10.96 -24.60 64.92
N THR A 73 -9.88 -23.83 65.08
CA THR A 73 -9.50 -22.80 64.10
C THR A 73 -9.21 -23.40 62.72
N GLN A 74 -9.69 -22.71 61.68
CA GLN A 74 -9.57 -23.12 60.29
C GLN A 74 -8.43 -22.37 59.60
N ILE A 75 -7.56 -23.12 58.94
CA ILE A 75 -6.36 -22.63 58.25
C ILE A 75 -6.48 -23.05 56.78
N PHE A 76 -6.21 -22.12 55.88
CA PHE A 76 -6.25 -22.35 54.45
C PHE A 76 -4.85 -22.69 53.94
N ILE A 77 -4.77 -23.73 53.11
CA ILE A 77 -3.52 -24.19 52.49
C ILE A 77 -3.63 -23.98 50.98
N ASP A 78 -2.59 -23.39 50.41
CA ASP A 78 -2.40 -23.32 48.96
C ASP A 78 -1.03 -23.88 48.54
N TYR A 79 -0.98 -24.52 47.37
CA TYR A 79 0.20 -25.21 46.86
C TYR A 79 0.18 -25.34 45.33
N LYS A 80 1.35 -25.58 44.73
CA LYS A 80 1.49 -25.92 43.31
C LYS A 80 1.79 -27.42 43.15
N GLN A 81 1.19 -28.03 42.14
CA GLN A 81 1.51 -29.38 41.71
C GLN A 81 2.49 -29.31 40.54
N ASN A 82 3.30 -30.35 40.35
CA ASN A 82 4.12 -30.47 39.15
C ASN A 82 3.19 -30.71 37.95
N ASP A 83 2.91 -29.64 37.19
CA ASP A 83 2.22 -29.73 35.90
C ASP A 83 3.14 -30.45 34.89
N ALA A 84 3.11 -31.78 34.92
CA ALA A 84 3.46 -32.57 33.75
C ALA A 84 2.21 -32.65 32.87
N PRO A 85 2.18 -32.00 31.69
CA PRO A 85 1.09 -32.24 30.75
C PRO A 85 1.08 -33.75 30.39
N PRO A 86 -0.09 -34.38 30.24
CA PRO A 86 -0.16 -35.76 29.76
C PRO A 86 0.28 -35.79 28.29
N THR A 87 1.58 -35.91 28.06
CA THR A 87 2.14 -36.20 26.75
C THR A 87 1.94 -37.68 26.47
N ASN A 88 0.98 -37.99 25.61
CA ASN A 88 1.00 -39.24 24.85
C ASN A 88 2.26 -39.23 23.97
N GLY A 89 3.33 -39.82 24.50
CA GLY A 89 4.61 -39.98 23.81
C GLY A 89 5.62 -40.56 24.77
N GLN A 90 5.98 -41.83 24.60
CA GLN A 90 7.10 -42.43 25.31
C GLN A 90 8.37 -41.63 25.00
N SER A 91 8.94 -40.95 25.99
CA SER A 91 10.24 -40.32 25.88
C SER A 91 11.32 -41.39 25.97
N VAL A 92 11.94 -41.69 24.83
CA VAL A 92 13.17 -42.49 24.79
C VAL A 92 14.33 -41.56 25.14
N ALA A 93 15.18 -41.96 26.08
CA ALA A 93 16.37 -41.21 26.45
C ALA A 93 17.27 -40.97 25.22
N ALA A 94 17.77 -39.75 25.07
CA ALA A 94 18.67 -39.40 23.97
C ALA A 94 19.99 -40.17 24.08
N ASN A 95 20.29 -40.97 23.06
CA ASN A 95 21.57 -41.68 22.92
C ASN A 95 22.56 -40.82 22.14
N LYS A 96 23.85 -40.93 22.47
CA LYS A 96 24.94 -40.34 21.66
C LYS A 96 25.03 -41.07 20.30
N LEU A 97 25.64 -40.44 19.30
CA LEU A 97 25.84 -40.99 17.93
C LEU A 97 26.60 -42.33 17.87
N ASN A 98 27.20 -42.77 18.98
CA ASN A 98 27.85 -44.07 19.15
C ASN A 98 27.03 -45.08 19.99
N GLY A 99 25.75 -44.81 20.25
CA GLY A 99 24.80 -45.79 20.80
C GLY A 99 24.76 -45.95 22.32
N ASN A 100 25.58 -45.21 23.08
CA ASN A 100 25.55 -45.22 24.54
C ASN A 100 24.69 -44.08 25.12
N GLN A 101 24.03 -44.33 26.27
CA GLN A 101 23.25 -43.33 27.00
C GLN A 101 24.15 -42.26 27.62
N VAL A 102 23.66 -41.01 27.64
CA VAL A 102 24.40 -39.84 28.15
C VAL A 102 24.36 -39.84 29.68
N ASN A 103 25.52 -39.79 30.34
CA ASN A 103 25.59 -39.78 31.81
C ASN A 103 25.23 -38.39 32.37
N PRO A 104 24.53 -38.29 33.52
CA PRO A 104 24.06 -37.03 34.09
C PRO A 104 25.16 -36.02 34.47
N GLU A 105 26.39 -36.49 34.71
CA GLU A 105 27.51 -35.65 35.14
C GLU A 105 28.09 -34.78 34.01
N GLU A 106 27.85 -35.12 32.74
CA GLU A 106 28.28 -34.31 31.58
C GLU A 106 27.34 -33.13 31.28
N MET A 107 26.11 -33.12 31.83
CA MET A 107 25.19 -31.98 31.72
C MET A 107 25.60 -30.79 32.61
N ALA A 108 26.54 -30.97 33.54
CA ALA A 108 26.93 -29.92 34.49
C ALA A 108 27.92 -28.88 33.92
N SER A 109 28.42 -29.04 32.69
CA SER A 109 29.46 -28.16 32.12
C SER A 109 28.98 -27.22 31.01
N SER A 110 27.67 -27.16 30.71
CA SER A 110 27.14 -26.12 29.81
C SER A 110 26.89 -24.83 30.59
N VAL A 111 27.68 -23.81 30.28
CA VAL A 111 27.56 -22.43 30.77
C VAL A 111 26.10 -22.00 30.85
N ALA A 112 25.64 -21.69 32.06
CA ALA A 112 24.31 -21.19 32.33
C ALA A 112 24.10 -19.83 31.65
N ILE A 113 23.19 -19.78 30.68
CA ILE A 113 22.65 -18.51 30.18
C ILE A 113 21.80 -17.92 31.32
N PRO A 114 22.01 -16.66 31.75
CA PRO A 114 21.29 -16.10 32.88
C PRO A 114 19.79 -16.04 32.59
N ALA A 115 19.02 -16.78 33.39
CA ALA A 115 17.57 -16.76 33.43
C ALA A 115 17.08 -15.44 34.06
N ASN A 116 17.21 -14.32 33.35
CA ASN A 116 16.63 -13.04 33.73
C ASN A 116 16.23 -12.18 32.53
N THR A 117 15.73 -12.81 31.47
CA THR A 117 14.82 -12.16 30.54
C THR A 117 13.45 -12.74 30.83
N ALA A 118 12.58 -11.93 31.46
CA ALA A 118 11.15 -12.16 31.34
C ALA A 118 10.86 -12.46 29.87
N GLN A 119 10.25 -13.60 29.58
CA GLN A 119 9.76 -13.91 28.25
C GLN A 119 8.85 -12.73 27.87
N LYS A 120 9.36 -11.77 27.08
CA LYS A 120 8.48 -10.88 26.34
C LYS A 120 7.62 -11.85 25.52
N LEU A 121 6.33 -11.92 25.83
CA LEU A 121 5.35 -12.50 24.92
C LEU A 121 5.61 -11.83 23.58
N ILE A 122 6.25 -12.55 22.65
CA ILE A 122 6.40 -12.09 21.27
C ILE A 122 4.98 -12.10 20.74
N GLN A 123 4.35 -10.92 20.73
CA GLN A 123 3.02 -10.74 20.14
C GLN A 123 3.11 -11.24 18.70
N ASN A 124 2.09 -11.97 18.27
CA ASN A 124 2.04 -12.42 16.89
C ASN A 124 2.00 -11.18 15.96
N PRO A 125 2.50 -11.26 14.72
CA PRO A 125 2.50 -10.12 13.80
C PRO A 125 1.13 -9.44 13.72
N TRP A 126 0.07 -10.23 13.57
CA TRP A 126 -1.32 -9.75 13.49
C TRP A 126 -1.90 -9.12 14.76
N GLU A 127 -1.28 -9.31 15.94
CA GLU A 127 -1.72 -8.69 17.20
C GLU A 127 -1.19 -7.25 17.34
N SER A 128 -0.03 -6.97 16.73
CA SER A 128 0.66 -5.68 16.81
C SER A 128 0.27 -4.69 15.71
N VAL A 129 -0.34 -5.19 14.62
CA VAL A 129 -0.63 -4.40 13.42
C VAL A 129 -1.83 -3.49 13.62
N LYS A 130 -1.65 -2.21 13.28
CA LYS A 130 -2.73 -1.22 13.19
C LYS A 130 -3.28 -1.19 11.77
N GLN A 131 -4.53 -1.61 11.61
CA GLN A 131 -5.27 -1.53 10.34
C GLN A 131 -5.71 -0.09 10.04
N SER A 132 -6.16 0.13 8.81
CA SER A 132 -6.83 1.37 8.42
C SER A 132 -8.20 1.50 9.13
N ALA A 133 -8.65 2.75 9.34
CA ALA A 133 -9.97 2.99 9.93
C ALA A 133 -11.13 2.49 9.04
N LEU A 134 -10.90 2.37 7.72
CA LEU A 134 -11.86 1.76 6.81
C LEU A 134 -11.96 0.25 7.05
N ASP A 135 -10.82 -0.43 7.19
CA ASP A 135 -10.77 -1.86 7.46
C ASP A 135 -11.44 -2.22 8.78
N ASP A 136 -11.16 -1.47 9.84
CA ASP A 136 -11.81 -1.70 11.14
C ASP A 136 -13.34 -1.54 11.07
N ARG A 137 -13.86 -0.67 10.18
CA ARG A 137 -15.31 -0.51 9.94
C ARG A 137 -15.88 -1.65 9.12
N LEU A 138 -15.22 -2.05 8.03
CA LEU A 138 -15.66 -3.14 7.15
C LEU A 138 -15.58 -4.50 7.87
N ASP A 139 -14.60 -4.67 8.75
CA ASP A 139 -14.45 -5.87 9.58
C ASP A 139 -15.64 -6.10 10.52
N GLN A 140 -16.37 -5.05 10.90
CA GLN A 140 -17.57 -5.13 11.74
C GLN A 140 -18.85 -5.42 10.96
N ARG A 141 -18.86 -5.22 9.63
CA ARG A 141 -20.01 -5.49 8.77
C ARG A 141 -20.05 -6.97 8.35
N ASP A 142 -21.25 -7.54 8.30
CA ASP A 142 -21.47 -8.90 7.79
C ASP A 142 -21.54 -8.92 6.24
N GLY A 143 -21.98 -7.82 5.63
CA GLY A 143 -22.09 -7.66 4.18
C GLY A 143 -23.22 -8.48 3.54
N LYS A 144 -24.15 -9.02 4.35
CA LYS A 144 -25.20 -9.89 3.85
C LYS A 144 -26.22 -9.12 3.02
N ILE A 145 -26.51 -9.65 1.82
CA ILE A 145 -27.41 -9.01 0.87
C ILE A 145 -28.83 -9.45 1.19
N LYS A 146 -29.67 -8.51 1.63
CA LYS A 146 -31.06 -8.79 2.01
C LYS A 146 -31.93 -9.03 0.78
N ARG A 147 -32.52 -10.22 0.68
CA ARG A 147 -33.52 -10.55 -0.35
C ARG A 147 -34.93 -10.22 0.12
N LYS A 148 -35.78 -9.82 -0.84
CA LYS A 148 -37.23 -9.69 -0.62
C LYS A 148 -37.90 -11.06 -0.73
N ARG A 149 -39.07 -11.22 -0.11
CA ARG A 149 -39.88 -12.44 -0.26
C ARG A 149 -40.29 -12.59 -1.73
N ASN A 150 -40.02 -13.76 -2.30
CA ASN A 150 -40.55 -14.12 -3.61
C ASN A 150 -41.93 -14.76 -3.42
N ASP A 151 -42.99 -14.09 -3.87
CA ASP A 151 -44.37 -14.54 -3.67
C ASP A 151 -44.70 -15.87 -4.36
N MET A 152 -43.90 -16.31 -5.36
CA MET A 152 -44.11 -17.59 -6.05
C MET A 152 -43.38 -18.76 -5.39
N MET A 153 -42.21 -18.54 -4.79
CA MET A 153 -41.36 -19.62 -4.25
C MET A 153 -41.30 -19.67 -2.72
N CYS A 154 -41.79 -18.65 -2.02
CA CYS A 154 -41.79 -18.60 -0.56
C CYS A 154 -43.13 -19.06 0.02
N SER A 155 -43.18 -20.26 0.59
CA SER A 155 -44.38 -20.81 1.24
C SER A 155 -44.49 -20.47 2.74
N HIS A 156 -44.10 -19.25 3.14
CA HIS A 156 -44.16 -18.80 4.54
C HIS A 156 -44.80 -17.41 4.68
N GLY A 157 -45.26 -17.12 5.90
CA GLY A 157 -45.80 -15.80 6.25
C GLY A 157 -44.75 -14.67 6.14
N PRO A 158 -45.16 -13.39 6.29
CA PRO A 158 -44.30 -12.22 6.04
C PRO A 158 -43.08 -12.10 6.98
N LYS A 159 -43.10 -12.78 8.13
CA LYS A 159 -41.97 -12.83 9.09
C LYS A 159 -41.22 -14.18 9.07
N GLY A 160 -41.61 -15.09 8.18
CA GLY A 160 -40.89 -16.34 7.97
C GLY A 160 -39.67 -16.13 7.06
N MET A 161 -38.78 -17.11 7.04
CA MET A 161 -37.62 -17.14 6.15
C MET A 161 -37.46 -18.57 5.59
N CYS A 162 -37.18 -18.69 4.30
CA CYS A 162 -36.79 -19.93 3.62
C CYS A 162 -35.55 -19.69 2.75
N ASP A 163 -35.06 -20.73 2.08
CA ASP A 163 -33.86 -20.67 1.24
C ASP A 163 -33.98 -19.71 0.05
N HIS A 164 -35.19 -19.32 -0.36
CA HIS A 164 -35.42 -18.37 -1.44
C HIS A 164 -35.43 -16.89 -0.99
N CYS A 165 -35.56 -16.62 0.31
CA CYS A 165 -35.57 -15.25 0.86
C CYS A 165 -34.55 -15.02 1.97
N SER A 166 -33.77 -16.02 2.35
CA SER A 166 -32.63 -15.85 3.25
C SER A 166 -31.62 -14.85 2.67
N PRO A 167 -30.97 -14.02 3.49
CA PRO A 167 -29.92 -13.13 2.99
C PRO A 167 -28.81 -13.90 2.29
N LEU A 168 -28.35 -13.39 1.14
CA LEU A 168 -27.21 -13.98 0.44
C LEU A 168 -25.90 -13.57 1.10
N GLU A 169 -24.92 -14.45 1.04
CA GLU A 169 -23.57 -14.14 1.48
C GLU A 169 -22.90 -13.17 0.47
N PRO A 170 -21.96 -12.31 0.92
CA PRO A 170 -21.27 -11.35 0.06
C PRO A 170 -20.54 -11.98 -1.14
N TYR A 171 -20.22 -13.28 -1.03
CA TYR A 171 -19.48 -14.06 -2.02
C TYR A 171 -20.36 -15.00 -2.86
N SER A 172 -21.67 -14.76 -2.90
CA SER A 172 -22.61 -15.53 -3.73
C SER A 172 -22.33 -15.31 -5.22
N LYS A 173 -21.97 -16.37 -5.96
CA LYS A 173 -21.65 -16.29 -7.39
C LYS A 173 -22.84 -15.78 -8.22
N ASP A 174 -24.03 -16.29 -7.96
CA ASP A 174 -25.25 -15.92 -8.68
C ASP A 174 -25.51 -14.40 -8.62
N TYR A 175 -25.30 -13.79 -7.45
CA TYR A 175 -25.49 -12.35 -7.27
C TYR A 175 -24.43 -11.54 -8.03
N LEU A 176 -23.18 -11.99 -7.99
CA LEU A 176 -22.08 -11.31 -8.68
C LEU A 176 -22.27 -11.37 -10.20
N ASP A 177 -22.70 -12.51 -10.73
CA ASP A 177 -22.98 -12.69 -12.16
C ASP A 177 -24.17 -11.83 -12.61
N GLU A 178 -25.27 -11.80 -11.83
CA GLU A 178 -26.44 -10.94 -12.09
C GLU A 178 -26.07 -9.45 -12.15
N HIS A 179 -25.16 -9.01 -11.28
CA HIS A 179 -24.68 -7.63 -11.20
C HIS A 179 -23.42 -7.34 -12.05
N LYS A 180 -22.95 -8.31 -12.84
CA LYS A 180 -21.73 -8.21 -13.68
C LYS A 180 -20.47 -7.85 -12.90
N ILE A 181 -20.37 -8.28 -11.65
CA ILE A 181 -19.22 -8.08 -10.78
C ILE A 181 -18.22 -9.21 -11.03
N LYS A 182 -17.11 -8.90 -11.70
CA LYS A 182 -16.10 -9.90 -12.11
C LYS A 182 -15.32 -10.54 -10.95
N HIS A 183 -15.03 -9.78 -9.89
CA HIS A 183 -14.18 -10.20 -8.78
C HIS A 183 -14.84 -9.88 -7.45
N LEU A 184 -14.56 -10.72 -6.44
CA LEU A 184 -14.93 -10.47 -5.06
C LEU A 184 -14.13 -9.29 -4.49
N SER A 185 -14.76 -8.50 -3.61
CA SER A 185 -14.02 -7.58 -2.76
C SER A 185 -13.11 -8.35 -1.80
N TYR A 186 -12.00 -7.75 -1.37
CA TYR A 186 -11.10 -8.32 -0.36
C TYR A 186 -11.86 -8.78 0.89
N HIS A 187 -12.77 -7.96 1.39
CA HIS A 187 -13.58 -8.27 2.57
C HIS A 187 -14.58 -9.40 2.29
N GLY A 188 -15.19 -9.44 1.10
CA GLY A 188 -16.03 -10.57 0.67
C GLY A 188 -15.25 -11.90 0.60
N TYR A 189 -14.02 -11.87 0.09
CA TYR A 189 -13.12 -13.02 0.07
C TYR A 189 -12.69 -13.44 1.49
N LEU A 190 -12.37 -12.48 2.35
CA LEU A 190 -12.06 -12.74 3.75
C LEU A 190 -13.21 -13.49 4.45
N ARG A 191 -14.47 -13.11 4.20
CA ARG A 191 -15.64 -13.83 4.74
C ARG A 191 -15.77 -15.25 4.19
N LYS A 192 -15.50 -15.44 2.89
CA LYS A 192 -15.49 -16.75 2.23
C LYS A 192 -14.45 -17.69 2.87
N VAL A 193 -13.22 -17.22 3.07
CA VAL A 193 -12.12 -18.04 3.62
C VAL A 193 -12.27 -18.28 5.12
N ASN A 194 -12.81 -17.30 5.85
CA ASN A 194 -13.01 -17.39 7.30
C ASN A 194 -14.32 -18.11 7.69
N GLN A 195 -15.10 -18.65 6.75
CA GLN A 195 -16.37 -19.31 7.03
C GLN A 195 -16.16 -20.49 8.02
N GLY A 196 -16.58 -20.29 9.27
CA GLY A 196 -16.48 -21.29 10.33
C GLY A 196 -15.10 -21.45 11.00
N LYS A 197 -14.11 -20.60 10.71
CA LYS A 197 -12.72 -20.81 11.16
C LYS A 197 -12.34 -20.09 12.45
N ASN A 198 -12.63 -18.79 12.66
CA ASN A 198 -12.40 -18.10 13.96
C ASN A 198 -12.91 -16.64 13.98
N LYS A 199 -13.17 -16.08 15.17
CA LYS A 199 -13.34 -14.64 15.43
C LYS A 199 -12.03 -14.09 16.01
N TYR A 200 -11.58 -12.92 15.55
CA TYR A 200 -10.41 -12.23 16.13
C TYR A 200 -10.49 -12.06 17.67
N GLN A 201 -11.71 -11.96 18.20
CA GLN A 201 -12.01 -11.87 19.64
C GLN A 201 -11.59 -13.10 20.46
N GLN A 202 -11.18 -14.20 19.83
CA GLN A 202 -10.77 -15.43 20.51
C GLN A 202 -9.31 -15.39 21.03
N GLY A 203 -8.59 -14.28 20.83
CA GLY A 203 -7.28 -14.05 21.44
C GLY A 203 -6.27 -15.14 21.06
N SER A 204 -5.78 -15.90 22.05
CA SER A 204 -4.69 -16.87 21.87
C SER A 204 -5.01 -18.09 20.98
N SER A 205 -6.29 -18.37 20.69
CA SER A 205 -6.67 -19.44 19.76
C SER A 205 -7.00 -18.93 18.35
N TYR A 206 -6.81 -17.64 18.09
CA TYR A 206 -7.03 -17.05 16.78
C TYR A 206 -5.96 -17.52 15.78
N MET A 207 -6.41 -17.99 14.63
CA MET A 207 -5.56 -18.33 13.50
C MET A 207 -5.99 -17.44 12.33
N PRO A 208 -5.08 -16.61 11.77
CA PRO A 208 -5.40 -15.75 10.64
C PRO A 208 -5.83 -16.62 9.44
N PRO A 209 -6.97 -16.29 8.79
CA PRO A 209 -7.46 -17.07 7.66
C PRO A 209 -6.69 -16.83 6.36
N LEU A 210 -5.95 -15.72 6.27
CA LEU A 210 -5.19 -15.34 5.08
C LEU A 210 -3.70 -15.70 5.23
N SER A 211 -3.11 -16.18 4.15
CA SER A 211 -1.67 -16.38 3.99
C SER A 211 -1.21 -15.67 2.72
N GLU A 212 -0.17 -14.86 2.83
CA GLU A 212 0.46 -14.26 1.66
C GLU A 212 1.23 -15.32 0.86
N PRO A 213 1.22 -15.26 -0.48
CA PRO A 213 2.11 -16.08 -1.29
C PRO A 213 3.56 -15.82 -0.91
N TYR A 214 4.33 -16.89 -0.71
CA TYR A 214 5.77 -16.83 -0.44
C TYR A 214 6.48 -17.85 -1.33
N PHE A 215 7.17 -17.35 -2.35
CA PHE A 215 7.84 -18.17 -3.38
C PHE A 215 9.36 -18.13 -3.25
N ARG A 216 9.86 -17.57 -2.15
CA ARG A 216 11.29 -17.50 -1.83
C ARG A 216 11.72 -18.72 -1.01
N VAL A 217 13.01 -19.02 -1.02
CA VAL A 217 13.58 -20.04 -0.14
C VAL A 217 13.56 -19.51 1.28
N ASN A 218 13.01 -20.29 2.22
CA ASN A 218 12.98 -19.88 3.62
C ASN A 218 14.43 -19.77 4.17
N PRO A 219 14.88 -18.58 4.60
CA PRO A 219 16.25 -18.38 5.05
C PRO A 219 16.55 -19.09 6.38
N ASN A 220 15.54 -19.31 7.21
CA ASN A 220 15.68 -19.89 8.55
C ASN A 220 15.21 -21.35 8.57
N CYS A 221 15.83 -22.19 7.74
CA CYS A 221 15.44 -23.60 7.70
C CYS A 221 15.84 -24.35 9.00
N PRO A 222 14.91 -25.05 9.68
CA PRO A 222 15.21 -25.79 10.90
C PRO A 222 15.97 -27.11 10.65
N SER A 223 16.31 -27.44 9.40
CA SER A 223 16.88 -28.73 9.00
C SER A 223 18.41 -28.82 9.15
N GLY A 224 19.07 -27.77 9.67
CA GLY A 224 20.51 -27.79 9.99
C GLY A 224 21.47 -27.75 8.79
N HIS A 225 20.96 -27.55 7.56
CA HIS A 225 21.82 -27.27 6.40
C HIS A 225 22.26 -25.81 6.39
N ALA A 226 23.35 -25.52 5.66
CA ALA A 226 23.79 -24.14 5.44
C ALA A 226 22.69 -23.32 4.73
N PRO A 227 22.56 -22.01 5.00
CA PRO A 227 21.59 -21.17 4.33
C PRO A 227 21.81 -21.18 2.82
N PHE A 228 20.72 -20.99 2.06
CA PHE A 228 20.81 -20.79 0.61
C PHE A 228 21.75 -19.61 0.33
N PRO A 229 22.68 -19.70 -0.66
CA PRO A 229 22.78 -20.71 -1.73
C PRO A 229 23.62 -21.96 -1.43
N ALA A 230 24.16 -22.11 -0.21
CA ALA A 230 25.10 -23.19 0.10
C ALA A 230 24.41 -24.54 0.40
N GLY A 231 23.14 -24.52 0.78
CA GLY A 231 22.34 -25.72 1.00
C GLY A 231 20.84 -25.44 0.84
N ILE A 232 20.11 -26.43 0.33
CA ILE A 232 18.66 -26.41 0.19
C ILE A 232 18.11 -27.79 0.54
N CYS A 233 16.93 -27.83 1.17
CA CYS A 233 16.20 -29.07 1.43
C CYS A 233 14.75 -28.93 1.00
N THR A 234 14.04 -30.06 0.93
CA THR A 234 12.63 -30.12 0.54
C THR A 234 11.68 -29.35 1.46
N LYS A 235 12.11 -29.02 2.69
CA LYS A 235 11.31 -28.24 3.65
C LYS A 235 11.48 -26.72 3.50
N CYS A 236 12.57 -26.25 2.91
CA CYS A 236 12.81 -24.81 2.70
C CYS A 236 12.62 -24.38 1.25
N GLN A 237 12.67 -25.32 0.30
CA GLN A 237 12.37 -25.02 -1.10
C GLN A 237 10.89 -24.62 -1.24
N PRO A 238 10.58 -23.57 -2.01
CA PRO A 238 9.21 -23.19 -2.30
C PRO A 238 8.53 -24.25 -3.17
N SER A 239 7.22 -24.38 -2.98
CA SER A 239 6.37 -25.26 -3.78
C SER A 239 6.26 -24.79 -5.24
N ALA A 240 5.92 -25.70 -6.14
CA ALA A 240 5.58 -25.34 -7.52
C ALA A 240 4.44 -24.30 -7.56
N ILE A 241 4.59 -23.29 -8.40
CA ILE A 241 3.64 -22.20 -8.55
C ILE A 241 2.55 -22.64 -9.53
N SER A 242 1.29 -22.59 -9.11
CA SER A 242 0.14 -22.80 -10.00
C SER A 242 -0.64 -21.50 -10.12
N LEU A 243 -0.40 -20.74 -11.19
CA LEU A 243 -1.10 -19.51 -11.52
C LEU A 243 -2.56 -19.81 -11.86
N GLN A 244 -3.45 -19.11 -11.16
CA GLN A 244 -4.89 -19.12 -11.37
C GLN A 244 -5.36 -17.67 -11.35
N PRO A 245 -6.36 -17.30 -12.16
CA PRO A 245 -6.95 -15.97 -12.08
C PRO A 245 -7.40 -15.68 -10.65
N GLN A 246 -6.99 -14.53 -10.12
CA GLN A 246 -7.32 -14.16 -8.75
C GLN A 246 -8.82 -13.87 -8.62
N GLU A 247 -9.51 -14.60 -7.74
CA GLU A 247 -10.97 -14.48 -7.55
C GLU A 247 -11.41 -13.18 -6.87
N TYR A 248 -10.48 -12.46 -6.25
CA TYR A 248 -10.73 -11.23 -5.49
C TYR A 248 -9.79 -10.11 -5.92
N ARG A 249 -10.11 -8.88 -5.52
CA ARG A 249 -9.26 -7.70 -5.69
C ARG A 249 -9.23 -6.88 -4.41
N MET A 250 -8.16 -6.10 -4.23
CA MET A 250 -7.91 -5.35 -3.00
C MET A 250 -8.71 -4.05 -2.95
N VAL A 251 -8.85 -3.41 -4.11
CA VAL A 251 -9.68 -2.24 -4.38
C VAL A 251 -10.63 -2.60 -5.52
N ASP A 252 -11.89 -2.18 -5.42
CA ASP A 252 -12.94 -2.50 -6.39
C ASP A 252 -13.12 -1.43 -7.45
N HIS A 253 -13.01 -0.16 -7.04
CA HIS A 253 -13.32 0.99 -7.86
C HIS A 253 -12.28 2.11 -7.70
N VAL A 254 -11.95 2.79 -8.79
CA VAL A 254 -11.14 4.03 -8.79
C VAL A 254 -12.03 5.20 -9.16
N GLU A 255 -12.28 6.09 -8.21
CA GLU A 255 -13.14 7.25 -8.39
C GLU A 255 -12.25 8.50 -8.50
N PHE A 256 -12.33 9.21 -9.61
CA PHE A 256 -11.69 10.52 -9.74
C PHE A 256 -12.67 11.59 -9.30
N GLU A 257 -12.30 12.37 -8.28
CA GLU A 257 -13.23 13.31 -7.66
C GLU A 257 -13.66 14.43 -8.63
N GLN A 258 -12.73 14.92 -9.45
CA GLN A 258 -12.98 15.89 -10.50
C GLN A 258 -12.44 15.40 -11.85
N SER A 259 -13.22 15.61 -12.92
CA SER A 259 -12.75 15.38 -14.29
C SER A 259 -11.60 16.30 -14.70
N GLU A 260 -11.51 17.48 -14.08
CA GLU A 260 -10.46 18.45 -14.35
C GLU A 260 -9.06 17.93 -13.97
N ILE A 261 -8.97 17.09 -12.93
CA ILE A 261 -7.70 16.45 -12.51
C ILE A 261 -7.11 15.63 -13.67
N VAL A 262 -7.95 14.83 -14.33
CA VAL A 262 -7.55 13.99 -15.48
C VAL A 262 -7.26 14.88 -16.70
N ASN A 263 -8.09 15.89 -16.95
CA ASN A 263 -7.89 16.80 -18.08
C ASN A 263 -6.56 17.56 -17.98
N LYS A 264 -6.19 18.03 -16.78
CA LYS A 264 -4.91 18.68 -16.54
C LYS A 264 -3.73 17.76 -16.73
N PHE A 265 -3.82 16.52 -16.26
CA PHE A 265 -2.81 15.51 -16.52
C PHE A 265 -2.62 15.28 -18.03
N LEU A 266 -3.73 15.20 -18.78
CA LEU A 266 -3.73 15.05 -20.23
C LEU A 266 -3.23 16.27 -21.01
N ASN A 267 -3.26 17.47 -20.44
CA ASN A 267 -2.75 18.67 -21.11
C ASN A 267 -1.26 18.56 -21.45
N PHE A 268 -0.49 17.80 -20.67
CA PHE A 268 0.91 17.53 -20.98
C PHE A 268 1.05 16.83 -22.34
N TRP A 269 0.31 15.72 -22.53
CA TRP A 269 0.29 14.99 -23.79
C TRP A 269 -0.30 15.82 -24.94
N ARG A 270 -1.36 16.61 -24.68
CA ARG A 270 -1.96 17.48 -25.70
C ARG A 270 -0.99 18.55 -26.22
N GLY A 271 -0.15 19.10 -25.34
CA GLY A 271 0.84 20.12 -25.66
C GLY A 271 2.16 19.57 -26.22
N GLY A 272 2.63 18.41 -25.73
CA GLY A 272 3.96 17.87 -26.06
C GLY A 272 3.98 16.59 -26.90
N GLY A 273 2.88 15.82 -26.94
CA GLY A 273 2.80 14.54 -27.67
C GLY A 273 3.57 13.37 -27.05
N ALA A 274 4.36 13.61 -25.99
CA ALA A 274 5.04 12.58 -25.21
C ALA A 274 4.11 11.98 -24.14
N GLN A 275 4.39 10.76 -23.71
CA GLN A 275 3.67 10.11 -22.62
C GLN A 275 3.99 10.78 -21.27
N ARG A 276 3.20 10.50 -20.24
CA ARG A 276 3.38 11.05 -18.90
C ARG A 276 3.00 10.03 -17.83
N ILE A 277 3.71 10.03 -16.70
CA ILE A 277 3.37 9.28 -15.49
C ILE A 277 3.15 10.21 -14.29
N GLY A 278 2.23 9.82 -13.42
CA GLY A 278 1.91 10.54 -12.18
C GLY A 278 1.49 9.59 -11.07
N PHE A 279 1.63 10.04 -9.82
CA PHE A 279 1.18 9.32 -8.64
C PHE A 279 -0.17 9.86 -8.16
N LEU A 280 -1.10 8.94 -7.91
CA LEU A 280 -2.44 9.25 -7.44
C LEU A 280 -2.41 9.47 -5.92
N TYR A 281 -2.86 10.63 -5.47
CA TYR A 281 -3.02 10.96 -4.05
C TYR A 281 -4.50 11.10 -3.70
N GLY A 282 -4.88 10.53 -2.56
CA GLY A 282 -6.28 10.46 -2.17
C GLY A 282 -6.51 9.65 -0.90
N HIS A 283 -7.71 9.10 -0.73
CA HIS A 283 -8.06 8.23 0.38
C HIS A 283 -8.94 7.05 -0.06
N TYR A 284 -9.07 6.03 0.80
CA TYR A 284 -9.95 4.89 0.54
C TYR A 284 -11.28 5.06 1.26
N GLU A 285 -12.37 4.72 0.57
CA GLU A 285 -13.73 4.75 1.10
C GLU A 285 -14.48 3.45 0.82
N GLU A 286 -15.64 3.29 1.45
CA GLU A 286 -16.54 2.18 1.17
C GLU A 286 -17.22 2.38 -0.18
N TYR A 287 -17.38 1.29 -0.93
CA TYR A 287 -18.04 1.29 -2.22
C TYR A 287 -19.29 0.41 -2.17
N ASP A 288 -20.46 1.04 -2.11
CA ASP A 288 -21.73 0.36 -1.85
C ASP A 288 -22.25 -0.47 -3.04
N GLN A 289 -21.76 -0.24 -4.27
CA GLN A 289 -22.21 -1.00 -5.44
C GLN A 289 -21.69 -2.45 -5.45
N VAL A 290 -20.62 -2.73 -4.71
CA VAL A 290 -20.07 -4.07 -4.55
C VAL A 290 -20.18 -4.47 -3.07
N PRO A 291 -20.62 -5.69 -2.73
CA PRO A 291 -20.72 -6.12 -1.34
C PRO A 291 -19.37 -5.99 -0.60
N LEU A 292 -19.34 -5.19 0.47
CA LEU A 292 -18.12 -4.86 1.23
C LEU A 292 -17.00 -4.29 0.34
N GLY A 293 -17.38 -3.53 -0.69
CA GLY A 293 -16.45 -2.97 -1.66
C GLY A 293 -15.60 -1.84 -1.08
N THR A 294 -14.40 -1.65 -1.65
CA THR A 294 -13.52 -0.51 -1.34
C THR A 294 -13.26 0.30 -2.60
N LYS A 295 -13.45 1.62 -2.55
CA LYS A 295 -13.06 2.54 -3.63
C LYS A 295 -11.84 3.37 -3.24
N ALA A 296 -11.00 3.67 -4.22
CA ALA A 296 -9.90 4.63 -4.13
C ALA A 296 -10.38 5.97 -4.69
N VAL A 297 -10.52 6.98 -3.85
CA VAL A 297 -10.97 8.33 -4.23
C VAL A 297 -9.73 9.18 -4.48
N VAL A 298 -9.52 9.57 -5.73
CA VAL A 298 -8.37 10.37 -6.19
C VAL A 298 -8.71 11.85 -6.12
N GLU A 299 -7.92 12.58 -5.35
CA GLU A 299 -8.07 14.03 -5.09
C GLU A 299 -7.01 14.85 -5.85
N ALA A 300 -5.84 14.28 -6.10
CA ALA A 300 -4.75 14.94 -6.83
C ALA A 300 -3.86 13.92 -7.55
N ILE A 301 -3.17 14.38 -8.60
CA ILE A 301 -2.14 13.61 -9.31
C ILE A 301 -0.84 14.40 -9.21
N TYR A 302 0.18 13.85 -8.56
CA TYR A 302 1.50 14.46 -8.48
C TYR A 302 2.42 13.90 -9.57
N GLU A 303 3.12 14.75 -10.30
CA GLU A 303 4.01 14.36 -11.40
C GLU A 303 5.48 14.35 -10.92
N PRO A 304 6.10 13.18 -10.71
CA PRO A 304 7.49 13.10 -10.28
C PRO A 304 8.45 13.54 -11.41
N PRO A 305 9.73 13.83 -11.10
CA PRO A 305 10.76 14.03 -12.12
C PRO A 305 10.86 12.81 -13.05
N GLN A 306 10.73 13.04 -14.35
CA GLN A 306 10.63 11.99 -15.36
C GLN A 306 11.18 12.46 -16.70
N VAL A 307 11.59 11.50 -17.54
CA VAL A 307 11.98 11.70 -18.94
C VAL A 307 10.91 11.04 -19.80
N ASP A 308 10.21 11.86 -20.57
CA ASP A 308 9.04 11.48 -21.34
C ASP A 308 9.41 11.24 -22.81
N GLU A 309 9.01 10.08 -23.33
CA GLU A 309 9.17 9.70 -24.73
C GLU A 309 7.79 9.40 -25.36
N VAL A 310 7.76 9.14 -26.67
CA VAL A 310 6.49 8.90 -27.39
C VAL A 310 5.91 7.52 -27.07
N ASP A 311 6.78 6.56 -26.77
CA ASP A 311 6.49 5.14 -26.55
C ASP A 311 6.89 4.64 -25.16
N GLY A 312 7.31 5.52 -24.26
CA GLY A 312 7.70 5.15 -22.90
C GLY A 312 7.96 6.35 -22.00
N VAL A 313 8.14 6.06 -20.70
CA VAL A 313 8.52 7.06 -19.69
C VAL A 313 9.56 6.44 -18.76
N THR A 314 10.61 7.21 -18.46
CA THR A 314 11.65 6.82 -17.49
C THR A 314 11.57 7.72 -16.26
N LEU A 315 11.29 7.13 -15.11
CA LEU A 315 11.32 7.86 -13.83
C LEU A 315 12.75 8.25 -13.46
N SER A 316 12.94 9.49 -13.05
CA SER A 316 14.19 9.98 -12.48
C SER A 316 14.15 9.90 -10.95
N GLU A 317 15.27 10.20 -10.29
CA GLU A 317 15.31 10.29 -8.83
C GLU A 317 14.32 11.36 -8.33
N TRP A 318 13.56 11.04 -7.29
CA TRP A 318 12.54 11.91 -6.71
C TRP A 318 13.00 12.48 -5.36
N PRO A 319 13.76 13.58 -5.32
CA PRO A 319 14.41 14.05 -4.10
C PRO A 319 13.43 14.55 -3.03
N ASN A 320 12.29 15.12 -3.44
CA ASN A 320 11.27 15.67 -2.53
C ASN A 320 10.14 14.68 -2.21
N GLU A 321 10.30 13.38 -2.52
CA GLU A 321 9.28 12.35 -2.27
C GLU A 321 8.79 12.35 -0.81
N ALA A 322 9.72 12.33 0.15
CA ALA A 322 9.38 12.29 1.57
C ALA A 322 8.66 13.56 2.05
N GLN A 323 8.92 14.70 1.41
CA GLN A 323 8.22 15.95 1.73
C GLN A 323 6.77 15.89 1.23
N ILE A 324 6.55 15.42 0.00
CA ILE A 324 5.22 15.29 -0.59
C ILE A 324 4.38 14.26 0.17
N GLU A 325 4.97 13.16 0.63
CA GLU A 325 4.29 12.19 1.50
C GLU A 325 3.87 12.82 2.83
N LYS A 326 4.71 13.66 3.44
CA LYS A 326 4.33 14.41 4.65
C LYS A 326 3.18 15.39 4.39
N LEU A 327 3.24 16.11 3.27
CA LEU A 327 2.19 17.04 2.84
C LEU A 327 0.85 16.31 2.66
N ALA A 328 0.86 15.19 1.93
CA ALA A 328 -0.30 14.33 1.76
C ALA A 328 -0.83 13.86 3.12
N GLY A 329 0.04 13.44 4.03
CA GLY A 329 -0.32 13.06 5.40
C GLY A 329 -0.99 14.18 6.20
N PHE A 330 -0.53 15.43 6.08
CA PHE A 330 -1.21 16.59 6.70
C PHE A 330 -2.58 16.85 6.09
N CYS A 331 -2.73 16.57 4.80
CA CYS A 331 -4.01 16.64 4.09
C CYS A 331 -4.93 15.43 4.34
N GLY A 332 -4.51 14.45 5.15
CA GLY A 332 -5.24 13.20 5.34
C GLY A 332 -5.35 12.36 4.07
N LEU A 333 -4.41 12.54 3.14
CA LEU A 333 -4.25 11.79 1.90
C LEU A 333 -3.07 10.84 2.01
N GLN A 334 -3.06 9.84 1.15
CA GLN A 334 -1.96 8.89 0.97
C GLN A 334 -1.81 8.59 -0.51
N ARG A 335 -0.65 8.04 -0.88
CA ARG A 335 -0.43 7.53 -2.22
C ARG A 335 -1.30 6.30 -2.47
N LEU A 336 -2.24 6.44 -3.40
CA LEU A 336 -3.21 5.39 -3.74
C LEU A 336 -2.76 4.49 -4.88
N GLY A 337 -1.92 5.02 -5.77
CA GLY A 337 -1.59 4.34 -7.01
C GLY A 337 -0.76 5.18 -7.96
N VAL A 338 -0.65 4.68 -9.18
CA VAL A 338 0.06 5.33 -10.29
C VAL A 338 -0.86 5.41 -11.50
N ILE A 339 -0.71 6.48 -12.27
CA ILE A 339 -1.39 6.69 -13.55
C ILE A 339 -0.38 7.03 -14.62
N PHE A 340 -0.51 6.44 -15.80
CA PHE A 340 0.30 6.81 -16.95
C PHE A 340 -0.52 6.84 -18.23
N THR A 341 -0.05 7.61 -19.20
CA THR A 341 -0.66 7.69 -20.52
C THR A 341 -0.01 6.72 -21.48
N ASP A 342 -0.83 6.18 -22.36
CA ASP A 342 -0.41 5.45 -23.53
C ASP A 342 -1.28 5.93 -24.69
N LEU A 343 -1.04 7.16 -25.14
CA LEU A 343 -1.88 7.86 -26.11
C LEU A 343 -1.12 8.10 -27.42
N LEU A 344 -1.74 7.76 -28.54
CA LEU A 344 -1.22 8.02 -29.87
C LEU A 344 -2.26 8.83 -30.65
N ARG A 345 -1.83 9.96 -31.22
CA ARG A 345 -2.69 10.80 -32.03
C ARG A 345 -2.94 10.11 -33.39
N PRO A 346 -4.19 9.94 -33.83
CA PRO A 346 -4.49 9.41 -35.15
C PRO A 346 -4.12 10.41 -36.24
N GLU A 347 -3.92 9.92 -37.47
CA GLU A 347 -3.64 10.77 -38.64
C GLU A 347 -4.84 11.68 -38.98
N GLU A 348 -6.06 11.24 -38.64
CA GLU A 348 -7.31 11.98 -38.85
C GLU A 348 -8.00 12.23 -37.50
N GLY A 349 -7.94 13.47 -36.99
CA GLY A 349 -8.64 13.90 -35.78
C GLY A 349 -7.73 14.48 -34.69
N GLU A 350 -8.07 15.68 -34.21
CA GLU A 350 -7.22 16.43 -33.28
C GLU A 350 -7.44 16.03 -31.80
N GLN A 351 -8.57 15.38 -31.48
CA GLN A 351 -8.97 15.03 -30.11
C GLN A 351 -9.27 13.54 -29.87
N THR A 352 -9.01 12.68 -30.85
CA THR A 352 -9.19 11.22 -30.74
C THR A 352 -7.85 10.54 -30.43
N ALA A 353 -7.90 9.31 -29.94
CA ALA A 353 -6.74 8.48 -29.66
C ALA A 353 -6.87 7.11 -30.32
N VAL A 354 -5.76 6.55 -30.80
CA VAL A 354 -5.74 5.21 -31.41
C VAL A 354 -5.98 4.14 -30.36
N CYS A 355 -6.92 3.22 -30.64
CA CYS A 355 -7.15 2.03 -29.83
C CYS A 355 -6.04 1.00 -30.03
N LYS A 356 -4.99 1.07 -29.21
CA LYS A 356 -3.88 0.10 -29.22
C LYS A 356 -4.01 -1.00 -28.17
N ARG A 357 -4.85 -0.83 -27.15
CA ARG A 357 -5.06 -1.78 -26.06
C ARG A 357 -6.43 -2.45 -26.21
N HIS A 358 -6.46 -3.65 -26.77
CA HIS A 358 -7.67 -4.44 -26.99
C HIS A 358 -7.36 -5.94 -26.92
N ILE A 359 -8.39 -6.76 -27.15
CA ILE A 359 -8.32 -8.23 -27.04
C ILE A 359 -7.28 -8.88 -27.96
N ASP A 360 -6.99 -8.29 -29.12
CA ASP A 360 -6.02 -8.85 -30.09
C ASP A 360 -4.60 -8.28 -29.91
N SER A 361 -4.40 -7.41 -28.92
CA SER A 361 -3.09 -6.84 -28.57
C SER A 361 -2.72 -7.20 -27.13
N TYR A 362 -2.84 -6.25 -26.20
CA TYR A 362 -2.61 -6.43 -24.77
C TYR A 362 -3.33 -5.33 -24.00
N PHE A 363 -3.60 -5.58 -22.72
CA PHE A 363 -4.18 -4.57 -21.81
C PHE A 363 -3.10 -3.86 -20.99
N LEU A 364 -2.19 -4.63 -20.39
CA LEU A 364 -0.98 -4.14 -19.73
C LEU A 364 0.21 -4.93 -20.25
N SER A 365 1.31 -4.23 -20.53
CA SER A 365 2.54 -4.87 -20.98
C SER A 365 3.23 -5.61 -19.83
N SER A 366 4.01 -6.64 -20.14
CA SER A 366 4.82 -7.35 -19.14
C SER A 366 5.72 -6.41 -18.33
N LEU A 367 6.30 -5.38 -18.96
CA LEU A 367 7.09 -4.35 -18.28
C LEU A 367 6.25 -3.52 -17.29
N GLU A 368 5.06 -3.06 -17.70
CA GLU A 368 4.15 -2.31 -16.84
C GLU A 368 3.67 -3.14 -15.65
N ILE A 369 3.49 -4.45 -15.83
CA ILE A 369 3.09 -5.37 -14.75
C ILE A 369 4.21 -5.52 -13.74
N MET A 370 5.46 -5.67 -14.19
CA MET A 370 6.60 -5.69 -13.28
C MET A 370 6.74 -4.36 -12.52
N PHE A 371 6.52 -3.25 -13.20
CA PHE A 371 6.50 -1.92 -12.59
C PHE A 371 5.42 -1.81 -11.50
N ALA A 372 4.17 -2.15 -11.84
CA ALA A 372 3.05 -2.15 -10.91
C ALA A 372 3.28 -3.08 -9.70
N ALA A 373 3.81 -4.28 -9.94
CA ALA A 373 4.13 -5.26 -8.91
C ALA A 373 5.22 -4.76 -7.94
N ARG A 374 6.26 -4.08 -8.45
CA ARG A 374 7.31 -3.46 -7.62
C ARG A 374 6.73 -2.38 -6.72
N TYR A 375 5.87 -1.51 -7.24
CA TYR A 375 5.22 -0.49 -6.42
C TYR A 375 4.25 -1.11 -5.40
N GLN A 376 3.45 -2.10 -5.79
CA GLN A 376 2.58 -2.82 -4.86
C GLN A 376 3.35 -3.49 -3.71
N ALA A 377 4.55 -4.04 -3.97
CA ALA A 377 5.42 -4.59 -2.94
C ALA A 377 5.93 -3.54 -1.94
N GLN A 378 6.12 -2.28 -2.39
CA GLN A 378 6.54 -1.18 -1.53
C GLN A 378 5.41 -0.65 -0.62
N TYR A 379 4.16 -0.84 -1.02
CA TYR A 379 2.97 -0.38 -0.28
C TYR A 379 2.08 -1.55 0.17
N PRO A 380 2.54 -2.43 1.08
CA PRO A 380 1.72 -3.54 1.58
C PRO A 380 0.56 -3.03 2.45
N ARG A 381 -0.59 -3.69 2.37
CA ARG A 381 -1.76 -3.37 3.20
C ARG A 381 -1.62 -4.05 4.58
N PRO A 382 -1.59 -3.30 5.69
CA PRO A 382 -1.58 -3.88 7.04
C PRO A 382 -2.90 -4.61 7.31
N SER A 383 -2.83 -5.86 7.79
CA SER A 383 -4.01 -6.69 8.04
C SER A 383 -3.83 -7.59 9.27
N LYS A 384 -4.80 -7.54 10.18
CA LYS A 384 -4.87 -8.45 11.34
C LYS A 384 -5.31 -9.87 10.97
N TRP A 385 -5.69 -10.09 9.71
CA TRP A 385 -6.22 -11.36 9.22
C TRP A 385 -5.18 -12.23 8.52
N SER A 386 -3.91 -11.80 8.52
CA SER A 386 -2.80 -12.47 7.85
C SER A 386 -1.72 -12.93 8.82
N GLU A 387 -1.08 -14.06 8.53
CA GLU A 387 0.05 -14.61 9.31
C GLU A 387 1.22 -13.63 9.44
N THR A 388 1.49 -12.85 8.40
CA THR A 388 2.59 -11.87 8.36
C THR A 388 2.19 -10.50 8.93
N GLY A 389 0.92 -10.30 9.26
CA GLY A 389 0.39 -8.98 9.66
C GLY A 389 0.13 -8.02 8.50
N GLN A 390 0.33 -8.47 7.26
CA GLN A 390 0.06 -7.73 6.03
C GLN A 390 -0.54 -8.67 4.98
N PHE A 391 -1.34 -8.13 4.07
CA PHE A 391 -1.92 -8.93 3.00
C PHE A 391 -2.14 -8.10 1.73
N GLY A 392 -1.34 -8.38 0.69
CA GLY A 392 -1.47 -7.74 -0.61
C GLY A 392 -1.24 -6.23 -0.54
N SER A 393 -1.79 -5.49 -1.51
CA SER A 393 -1.64 -4.02 -1.58
C SER A 393 -2.91 -3.35 -2.09
N ASN A 394 -3.21 -2.16 -1.57
CA ASN A 394 -4.28 -1.32 -2.10
C ASN A 394 -3.81 -0.42 -3.26
N PHE A 395 -2.52 -0.48 -3.62
CA PHE A 395 -1.95 0.36 -4.67
C PHE A 395 -2.59 -0.01 -6.03
N VAL A 396 -3.16 0.98 -6.71
CA VAL A 396 -3.84 0.82 -8.00
C VAL A 396 -2.96 1.28 -9.17
N THR A 397 -3.22 0.76 -10.36
CA THR A 397 -2.52 1.17 -11.58
C THR A 397 -3.56 1.58 -12.63
N CYS A 398 -3.51 2.83 -13.06
CA CYS A 398 -4.40 3.39 -14.06
C CYS A 398 -3.64 3.67 -15.36
N VAL A 399 -4.24 3.31 -16.48
CA VAL A 399 -3.70 3.59 -17.82
C VAL A 399 -4.70 4.41 -18.59
N ILE A 400 -4.25 5.50 -19.19
CA ILE A 400 -5.08 6.31 -20.07
C ILE A 400 -4.72 5.96 -21.52
N SER A 401 -5.69 5.43 -22.28
CA SER A 401 -5.50 4.99 -23.67
C SER A 401 -6.74 5.30 -24.50
N GLY A 402 -6.65 5.19 -25.83
CA GLY A 402 -7.83 5.21 -26.70
C GLY A 402 -8.70 3.96 -26.51
N ASP A 403 -10.02 4.15 -26.45
CA ASP A 403 -11.01 3.08 -26.46
C ASP A 403 -11.36 2.64 -27.90
N ALA A 404 -12.23 1.62 -28.06
CA ALA A 404 -12.64 1.12 -29.38
C ALA A 404 -13.40 2.15 -30.23
N GLU A 405 -13.93 3.21 -29.63
CA GLU A 405 -14.64 4.30 -30.30
C GLU A 405 -13.69 5.47 -30.65
N GLY A 406 -12.43 5.40 -30.21
CA GLY A 406 -11.40 6.43 -30.40
C GLY A 406 -11.43 7.55 -29.36
N ASN A 407 -12.22 7.41 -28.30
CA ASN A 407 -12.24 8.35 -27.18
C ASN A 407 -11.10 8.02 -26.20
N ILE A 408 -10.65 9.03 -25.46
CA ILE A 408 -9.67 8.85 -24.40
C ILE A 408 -10.37 8.26 -23.17
N GLY A 409 -10.04 7.02 -22.84
CA GLY A 409 -10.59 6.27 -21.72
C GLY A 409 -9.52 5.88 -20.69
N ILE A 410 -9.96 5.66 -19.45
CA ILE A 410 -9.11 5.15 -18.38
C ILE A 410 -9.36 3.65 -18.22
N SER A 411 -8.32 2.88 -17.95
CA SER A 411 -8.44 1.48 -17.55
C SER A 411 -7.66 1.27 -16.25
N ALA A 412 -8.30 0.65 -15.26
CA ALA A 412 -7.72 0.47 -13.93
C ALA A 412 -7.46 -1.02 -13.65
N TYR A 413 -6.28 -1.31 -13.13
CA TYR A 413 -5.77 -2.64 -12.87
C TYR A 413 -5.03 -2.70 -11.53
N GLN A 414 -4.85 -3.92 -11.04
CA GLN A 414 -3.92 -4.25 -9.98
C GLN A 414 -3.17 -5.52 -10.37
N ALA A 415 -1.89 -5.65 -10.00
CA ALA A 415 -1.22 -6.94 -10.12
C ALA A 415 -1.74 -7.88 -9.03
N SER A 416 -1.79 -9.18 -9.35
CA SER A 416 -2.18 -10.22 -8.42
C SER A 416 -1.13 -10.39 -7.31
N ASN A 417 -1.53 -10.90 -6.15
CA ASN A 417 -0.60 -11.17 -5.05
C ASN A 417 0.49 -12.18 -5.46
N ALA A 418 0.16 -13.11 -6.37
CA ALA A 418 1.14 -14.02 -6.95
C ALA A 418 2.14 -13.29 -7.86
N ALA A 419 1.71 -12.33 -8.66
CA ALA A 419 2.60 -11.50 -9.49
C ALA A 419 3.57 -10.69 -8.63
N VAL A 420 3.06 -10.05 -7.55
CA VAL A 420 3.88 -9.28 -6.61
C VAL A 420 4.97 -10.13 -5.98
N GLU A 421 4.62 -11.33 -5.49
CA GLU A 421 5.63 -12.23 -4.91
C GLU A 421 6.59 -12.80 -5.97
N MET A 422 6.14 -13.11 -7.19
CA MET A 422 7.05 -13.58 -8.26
C MET A 422 8.07 -12.52 -8.68
N VAL A 423 7.68 -11.25 -8.73
CA VAL A 423 8.60 -10.14 -9.00
C VAL A 423 9.54 -9.92 -7.81
N THR A 424 9.04 -10.01 -6.58
CA THR A 424 9.85 -9.87 -5.36
C THR A 424 10.84 -11.03 -5.19
N ALA A 425 10.46 -12.23 -5.61
CA ALA A 425 11.29 -13.43 -5.63
C ALA A 425 12.21 -13.51 -6.86
N ASP A 426 12.09 -12.56 -7.80
CA ASP A 426 12.88 -12.49 -9.03
C ASP A 426 12.79 -13.77 -9.87
N ILE A 427 11.55 -14.23 -10.09
CA ILE A 427 11.19 -15.47 -10.83
C ILE A 427 10.85 -15.16 -12.30
N ILE A 428 10.31 -13.97 -12.56
CA ILE A 428 9.76 -13.57 -13.86
C ILE A 428 10.42 -12.29 -14.39
N GLU A 429 10.52 -12.18 -15.71
CA GLU A 429 11.08 -11.04 -16.43
C GLU A 429 10.19 -10.60 -17.59
N ALA A 430 10.22 -9.31 -17.91
CA ALA A 430 9.50 -8.74 -19.04
C ALA A 430 10.02 -9.33 -20.36
N SER A 431 9.09 -9.67 -21.25
CA SER A 431 9.39 -10.20 -22.58
C SER A 431 9.48 -9.06 -23.60
N ALA A 432 10.08 -9.35 -24.76
CA ALA A 432 10.00 -8.49 -25.94
C ALA A 432 8.57 -8.41 -26.50
N ASP A 433 7.77 -9.46 -26.30
CA ASP A 433 6.33 -9.44 -26.59
C ASP A 433 5.57 -8.96 -25.34
N PRO A 434 4.83 -7.85 -25.41
CA PRO A 434 4.15 -7.26 -24.25
C PRO A 434 3.06 -8.16 -23.66
N SER A 435 2.51 -9.09 -24.44
CA SER A 435 1.40 -9.97 -24.02
C SER A 435 1.83 -11.19 -23.20
N VAL A 436 3.13 -11.46 -23.11
CA VAL A 436 3.69 -12.62 -22.41
C VAL A 436 4.76 -12.21 -21.40
N MET A 437 4.87 -12.98 -20.33
CA MET A 437 5.89 -12.86 -19.29
C MET A 437 6.88 -14.03 -19.42
N LEU A 438 8.18 -13.77 -19.27
CA LEU A 438 9.20 -14.81 -19.27
C LEU A 438 9.39 -15.37 -17.87
N VAL A 439 9.67 -16.67 -17.79
CA VAL A 439 10.18 -17.31 -16.58
C VAL A 439 11.69 -17.39 -16.73
N ILE A 440 12.42 -16.84 -15.76
CA ILE A 440 13.89 -16.81 -15.79
C ILE A 440 14.43 -18.25 -15.80
N ASP A 441 15.51 -18.49 -16.55
CA ASP A 441 16.20 -19.78 -16.55
C ASP A 441 17.31 -19.79 -15.49
N GLU A 442 17.32 -20.84 -14.65
CA GLU A 442 18.34 -20.99 -13.61
C GLU A 442 19.73 -21.22 -14.22
N ASP A 443 19.82 -21.95 -15.32
CA ASP A 443 21.11 -22.32 -15.92
C ASP A 443 21.83 -21.09 -16.49
N GLU A 444 21.07 -20.16 -17.08
CA GLU A 444 21.58 -18.89 -17.61
C GLU A 444 22.05 -17.95 -16.48
N GLU A 445 21.25 -17.81 -15.41
CA GLU A 445 21.60 -16.98 -14.25
C GLU A 445 22.81 -17.54 -13.48
N ASN A 446 22.89 -18.87 -13.33
CA ASN A 446 24.02 -19.53 -12.70
C ASN A 446 25.32 -19.31 -13.50
N ALA A 447 25.24 -19.25 -14.83
CA ALA A 447 26.38 -18.92 -15.68
C ALA A 447 26.88 -17.47 -15.48
N ILE A 448 25.99 -16.56 -15.09
CA ILE A 448 26.28 -15.15 -14.76
C ILE A 448 26.70 -15.00 -13.27
N GLY A 449 26.67 -16.09 -12.49
CA GLY A 449 27.09 -16.13 -11.09
C GLY A 449 25.99 -15.76 -10.09
N ARG A 450 24.74 -15.64 -10.52
CA ARG A 450 23.57 -15.38 -9.67
C ARG A 450 22.87 -16.70 -9.33
N LYS A 451 23.07 -17.18 -8.11
CA LYS A 451 22.40 -18.41 -7.63
C LYS A 451 21.01 -18.09 -7.11
N ARG A 452 19.98 -18.52 -7.83
CA ARG A 452 18.56 -18.35 -7.49
C ARG A 452 17.85 -19.70 -7.61
N TYR A 453 16.71 -19.83 -6.93
CA TYR A 453 15.86 -21.02 -7.04
C TYR A 453 14.54 -20.60 -7.66
N ILE A 454 14.22 -21.20 -8.80
CA ILE A 454 13.07 -20.92 -9.65
C ILE A 454 12.21 -22.19 -9.65
N PRO A 455 11.13 -22.24 -8.84
CA PRO A 455 10.26 -23.40 -8.82
C PRO A 455 9.60 -23.62 -10.19
N GLU A 456 9.06 -24.83 -10.41
CA GLU A 456 8.22 -25.07 -11.56
C GLU A 456 7.00 -24.14 -11.53
N VAL A 457 6.78 -23.42 -12.63
CA VAL A 457 5.65 -22.50 -12.79
C VAL A 457 4.68 -23.12 -13.79
N PHE A 458 3.42 -23.22 -13.39
CA PHE A 458 2.32 -23.68 -14.21
C PHE A 458 1.19 -22.66 -14.21
N TYR A 459 0.41 -22.59 -15.29
CA TYR A 459 -0.84 -21.83 -15.32
C TYR A 459 -2.01 -22.73 -15.71
N ARG A 460 -3.21 -22.41 -15.21
CA ARG A 460 -4.44 -23.17 -15.51
C ARG A 460 -5.28 -22.47 -16.55
N ARG A 461 -5.48 -23.11 -17.70
CA ARG A 461 -6.41 -22.65 -18.73
C ARG A 461 -7.66 -23.52 -18.81
N LEU A 462 -8.78 -22.92 -19.19
CA LEU A 462 -9.97 -23.66 -19.60
C LEU A 462 -9.82 -24.01 -21.08
N ASN A 463 -9.92 -25.30 -21.41
CA ASN A 463 -9.96 -25.73 -22.80
C ASN A 463 -11.35 -25.52 -23.42
N GLU A 464 -11.50 -25.78 -24.71
CA GLU A 464 -12.74 -25.68 -25.49
C GLU A 464 -13.92 -26.48 -24.89
N TYR A 465 -13.62 -27.47 -24.04
CA TYR A 465 -14.60 -28.32 -23.37
C TYR A 465 -14.89 -27.90 -21.92
N GLY A 466 -14.39 -26.73 -21.50
CA GLY A 466 -14.58 -26.19 -20.14
C GLY A 466 -13.83 -26.97 -19.05
N ARG A 467 -12.80 -27.75 -19.40
CA ARG A 467 -11.96 -28.48 -18.44
C ARG A 467 -10.70 -27.67 -18.12
N ASN A 468 -10.32 -27.67 -16.85
CA ASN A 468 -9.07 -27.08 -16.39
C ASN A 468 -7.88 -27.94 -16.85
N VAL A 469 -7.00 -27.36 -17.66
CA VAL A 469 -5.73 -27.94 -18.08
C VAL A 469 -4.60 -27.13 -17.47
N GLN A 470 -3.63 -27.82 -16.87
CA GLN A 470 -2.43 -27.22 -16.31
C GLN A 470 -1.32 -27.27 -17.36
N GLU A 471 -0.78 -26.12 -17.74
CA GLU A 471 0.32 -26.01 -18.70
C GLU A 471 1.58 -25.48 -18.03
N ASN A 472 2.73 -25.91 -18.54
CA ASN A 472 4.02 -25.43 -18.10
C ASN A 472 4.20 -23.98 -18.59
N ALA A 473 4.57 -23.07 -17.68
CA ALA A 473 4.76 -21.67 -17.98
C ALA A 473 6.16 -21.35 -18.55
N LYS A 474 7.08 -22.33 -18.57
CA LYS A 474 8.39 -22.16 -19.23
C LYS A 474 8.26 -22.38 -20.75
N PRO A 475 8.87 -21.54 -21.60
CA PRO A 475 9.71 -20.37 -21.25
C PRO A 475 8.89 -19.09 -20.97
N SER A 476 7.64 -19.03 -21.42
CA SER A 476 6.78 -17.85 -21.31
C SER A 476 5.32 -18.23 -21.06
N PHE A 477 4.56 -17.34 -20.41
CA PHE A 477 3.13 -17.50 -20.19
C PHE A 477 2.37 -16.17 -20.37
N PRO A 478 1.05 -16.20 -20.65
CA PRO A 478 0.26 -14.99 -20.86
C PRO A 478 0.16 -14.11 -19.61
N VAL A 479 0.26 -12.79 -19.79
CA VAL A 479 0.23 -11.82 -18.68
C VAL A 479 -1.13 -11.68 -18.00
N GLU A 480 -2.21 -12.11 -18.63
CA GLU A 480 -3.58 -11.98 -18.12
C GLU A 480 -3.79 -12.64 -16.75
N TYR A 481 -3.06 -13.71 -16.46
CA TYR A 481 -3.12 -14.41 -15.16
C TYR A 481 -2.53 -13.58 -14.01
N LEU A 482 -1.78 -12.52 -14.32
CA LEU A 482 -1.11 -11.67 -13.34
C LEU A 482 -1.94 -10.44 -12.96
N LEU A 483 -3.08 -10.22 -13.59
CA LEU A 483 -3.85 -8.99 -13.51
C LEU A 483 -5.24 -9.21 -12.91
N VAL A 484 -5.73 -8.20 -12.20
CA VAL A 484 -7.13 -8.06 -11.85
C VAL A 484 -7.67 -6.72 -12.35
N THR A 485 -8.92 -6.71 -12.78
CA THR A 485 -9.56 -5.52 -13.35
C THR A 485 -10.41 -4.78 -12.31
N LEU A 486 -10.31 -3.44 -12.33
CA LEU A 486 -11.06 -2.54 -11.48
C LEU A 486 -12.04 -1.72 -12.31
N THR A 487 -13.15 -1.32 -11.69
CA THR A 487 -14.02 -0.32 -12.30
C THR A 487 -13.43 1.07 -12.04
N HIS A 488 -13.80 2.05 -12.86
CA HIS A 488 -13.41 3.44 -12.66
C HIS A 488 -14.59 4.36 -12.96
N GLY A 489 -14.56 5.59 -12.46
CA GLY A 489 -15.63 6.55 -12.70
C GLY A 489 -15.40 7.90 -12.03
N PHE A 490 -16.43 8.73 -12.14
CA PHE A 490 -16.55 10.02 -11.47
C PHE A 490 -17.76 9.94 -10.52
N PRO A 491 -17.73 10.66 -9.38
CA PRO A 491 -18.86 10.67 -8.48
C PRO A 491 -20.07 11.38 -9.11
N ASN A 492 -21.28 10.98 -8.70
CA ASN A 492 -22.51 11.66 -9.14
C ASN A 492 -22.63 13.08 -8.56
N GLU A 493 -22.15 13.25 -7.33
CA GLU A 493 -22.10 14.53 -6.62
C GLU A 493 -20.63 14.80 -6.27
N VAL A 494 -20.08 15.87 -6.83
CA VAL A 494 -18.66 16.24 -6.70
C VAL A 494 -18.49 17.06 -5.43
N ASN A 495 -17.67 16.58 -4.50
CA ASN A 495 -17.33 17.26 -3.25
C ASN A 495 -15.82 17.13 -2.94
N PRO A 496 -14.97 17.81 -3.74
CA PRO A 496 -13.53 17.66 -3.68
C PRO A 496 -12.95 18.34 -2.46
N LYS A 497 -11.90 17.74 -1.90
CA LYS A 497 -11.10 18.41 -0.87
C LYS A 497 -10.37 19.62 -1.44
N PHE A 498 -9.90 19.51 -2.68
CA PHE A 498 -9.26 20.60 -3.42
C PHE A 498 -10.23 21.17 -4.46
N VAL A 499 -10.77 22.35 -4.18
CA VAL A 499 -11.73 23.00 -5.07
C VAL A 499 -11.02 23.59 -6.28
N LYS A 500 -9.78 24.06 -6.09
CA LYS A 500 -9.00 24.71 -7.12
C LYS A 500 -7.99 23.75 -7.73
N CYS A 501 -7.99 23.77 -9.05
CA CYS A 501 -6.98 23.17 -9.90
C CYS A 501 -6.57 24.27 -10.86
N ASP A 502 -5.83 25.30 -10.42
CA ASP A 502 -5.43 26.43 -11.29
C ASP A 502 -3.91 26.65 -11.31
N PHE A 503 -3.19 26.12 -10.32
CA PHE A 503 -1.74 26.28 -10.22
C PHE A 503 -0.99 25.48 -11.30
N ALA A 504 0.22 25.95 -11.64
CA ALA A 504 1.11 25.25 -12.55
C ALA A 504 1.58 23.92 -11.92
N ILE A 505 1.52 22.84 -12.68
CA ILE A 505 1.93 21.51 -12.22
C ILE A 505 3.46 21.41 -12.25
N GLU A 506 4.03 20.72 -11.27
CA GLU A 506 5.46 20.50 -11.13
C GLU A 506 6.09 19.70 -12.29
N ASN A 507 7.40 19.87 -12.51
CA ASN A 507 8.20 19.08 -13.44
C ASN A 507 7.72 19.12 -14.90
N ARG A 508 7.18 20.26 -15.36
CA ARG A 508 6.70 20.48 -16.73
C ARG A 508 7.53 21.50 -17.52
N ASP A 509 8.80 21.66 -17.15
CA ASP A 509 9.75 22.58 -17.75
C ASP A 509 9.84 22.43 -19.28
N ALA A 510 9.67 21.20 -19.79
CA ALA A 510 9.68 20.89 -21.22
C ALA A 510 8.56 21.62 -22.02
N LEU A 511 7.44 21.95 -21.38
CA LEU A 511 6.33 22.71 -21.97
C LEU A 511 6.38 24.21 -21.64
N GLY A 512 7.39 24.65 -20.89
CA GLY A 512 7.46 26.03 -20.38
C GLY A 512 6.48 26.33 -19.25
N GLU A 513 5.82 25.32 -18.69
CA GLU A 513 4.97 25.43 -17.48
C GLU A 513 5.86 25.35 -16.24
N LEU A 514 6.45 26.48 -15.85
CA LEU A 514 7.29 26.58 -14.65
C LEU A 514 6.47 27.03 -13.45
N GLN A 515 6.76 26.47 -12.27
CA GLN A 515 6.20 26.97 -11.02
C GLN A 515 6.95 28.24 -10.59
N GLU A 516 6.36 29.41 -10.86
CA GLU A 516 6.95 30.70 -10.46
C GLU A 516 6.26 31.32 -9.24
N GLN A 517 7.01 32.12 -8.46
CA GLN A 517 6.46 32.93 -7.37
C GLN A 517 5.38 33.92 -7.84
N ARG A 518 5.38 34.28 -9.13
CA ARG A 518 4.35 35.13 -9.75
C ARG A 518 3.00 34.45 -9.83
N ASP A 519 2.98 33.15 -10.13
CA ASP A 519 1.75 32.37 -10.20
C ASP A 519 1.15 32.18 -8.82
N LEU A 520 2.01 31.98 -7.81
CA LEU A 520 1.60 31.95 -6.41
C LEU A 520 0.96 33.29 -6.00
N GLN A 521 1.58 34.41 -6.38
CA GLN A 521 1.04 35.74 -6.11
C GLN A 521 -0.31 35.98 -6.81
N LYS A 522 -0.45 35.54 -8.06
CA LYS A 522 -1.66 35.68 -8.85
C LYS A 522 -2.80 34.87 -8.25
N GLN A 523 -2.53 33.63 -7.82
CA GLN A 523 -3.53 32.75 -7.22
C GLN A 523 -3.97 33.23 -5.84
N LEU A 524 -3.03 33.60 -4.95
CA LEU A 524 -3.37 34.10 -3.62
C LEU A 524 -4.16 35.43 -3.64
N ARG A 525 -4.12 36.17 -4.75
CA ARG A 525 -4.88 37.41 -4.97
C ARG A 525 -6.07 37.26 -5.91
N ALA A 526 -6.38 36.04 -6.35
CA ALA A 526 -7.51 35.79 -7.24
C ALA A 526 -8.82 36.15 -6.51
N GLY A 527 -9.30 37.39 -6.68
CA GLY A 527 -10.52 37.91 -6.06
C GLY A 527 -10.35 39.24 -5.30
N ALA A 528 -9.13 39.67 -4.95
CA ALA A 528 -8.92 40.91 -4.20
C ALA A 528 -7.54 41.56 -4.44
N ASN A 529 -7.42 42.88 -4.16
CA ASN A 529 -6.13 43.59 -4.18
C ASN A 529 -5.13 43.10 -3.10
N ARG A 530 -5.60 42.30 -2.14
CA ARG A 530 -4.83 41.73 -1.03
C ARG A 530 -5.12 40.23 -0.88
N VAL A 531 -4.20 39.49 -0.29
CA VAL A 531 -4.47 38.11 0.15
C VAL A 531 -5.44 38.19 1.33
N ALA A 532 -6.61 37.57 1.20
CA ALA A 532 -7.71 37.68 2.16
C ALA A 532 -8.19 36.28 2.57
N LEU A 533 -7.37 35.52 3.30
CA LEU A 533 -7.75 34.19 3.82
C LEU A 533 -8.75 34.28 4.98
N ASP A 534 -9.12 35.49 5.41
CA ASP A 534 -10.23 35.77 6.32
C ASP A 534 -11.60 35.62 5.66
N THR A 535 -11.66 35.43 4.34
CA THR A 535 -12.90 35.14 3.60
C THR A 535 -12.89 33.73 3.05
N VAL A 536 -14.09 33.16 2.84
CA VAL A 536 -14.25 31.83 2.22
C VAL A 536 -13.65 31.80 0.82
N GLU A 537 -13.77 32.89 0.05
CA GLU A 537 -13.19 32.98 -1.29
C GLU A 537 -11.65 32.92 -1.26
N GLY A 538 -11.02 33.52 -0.24
CA GLY A 538 -9.58 33.43 -0.06
C GLY A 538 -9.11 32.06 0.41
N THR A 539 -9.85 31.38 1.29
CA THR A 539 -9.52 30.00 1.68
C THR A 539 -9.62 29.03 0.50
N LEU A 540 -10.54 29.28 -0.45
CA LEU A 540 -10.62 28.51 -1.69
C LEU A 540 -9.41 28.73 -2.60
N ALA A 541 -8.78 29.90 -2.59
CA ALA A 541 -7.61 30.18 -3.43
C ALA A 541 -6.39 29.31 -3.10
N VAL A 542 -6.25 28.89 -1.83
CA VAL A 542 -5.18 27.98 -1.37
C VAL A 542 -5.55 26.50 -1.46
N SER A 543 -6.77 26.18 -1.91
CA SER A 543 -7.30 24.81 -2.03
C SER A 543 -6.82 24.11 -3.31
N ASP A 544 -5.50 24.04 -3.50
CA ASP A 544 -4.83 23.41 -4.65
C ASP A 544 -3.60 22.62 -4.19
N PHE A 545 -3.55 21.31 -4.48
CA PHE A 545 -2.48 20.43 -4.02
C PHE A 545 -1.10 20.82 -4.56
N HIS A 546 -1.03 21.27 -5.81
CA HIS A 546 0.24 21.66 -6.44
C HIS A 546 0.77 22.96 -5.85
N LEU A 547 -0.12 23.89 -5.51
CA LEU A 547 0.24 25.11 -4.78
C LEU A 547 0.82 24.79 -3.41
N LEU A 548 0.19 23.86 -2.68
CA LEU A 548 0.69 23.43 -1.36
C LEU A 548 2.07 22.77 -1.48
N GLY A 549 2.27 21.94 -2.50
CA GLY A 549 3.57 21.34 -2.82
C GLY A 549 4.64 22.40 -3.09
N TYR A 550 4.30 23.43 -3.86
CA TYR A 550 5.20 24.54 -4.13
C TYR A 550 5.52 25.38 -2.90
N VAL A 551 4.53 25.74 -2.07
CA VAL A 551 4.75 26.49 -0.82
C VAL A 551 5.65 25.71 0.14
N MET A 552 5.49 24.39 0.23
CA MET A 552 6.37 23.53 1.02
C MET A 552 7.80 23.53 0.48
N SER A 553 7.98 23.54 -0.85
CA SER A 553 9.31 23.58 -1.47
C SER A 553 10.11 24.86 -1.17
N LEU A 554 9.42 25.95 -0.80
CA LEU A 554 10.06 27.21 -0.41
C LEU A 554 10.68 27.16 1.00
N ASP A 555 10.27 26.19 1.84
CA ASP A 555 10.77 25.98 3.21
C ASP A 555 10.71 27.24 4.10
N ILE A 556 9.68 28.08 3.91
CA ILE A 556 9.45 29.32 4.68
C ILE A 556 8.57 29.06 5.91
N LEU A 557 7.59 28.17 5.79
CA LEU A 557 6.62 27.87 6.84
C LEU A 557 7.14 26.76 7.76
N SER A 558 6.92 26.90 9.06
CA SER A 558 7.16 25.82 10.01
C SER A 558 6.19 24.65 9.80
N GLU A 559 6.51 23.45 10.31
CA GLU A 559 5.65 22.27 10.16
C GLU A 559 4.23 22.50 10.70
N ASP A 560 4.08 23.22 11.80
CA ASP A 560 2.77 23.55 12.40
C ASP A 560 1.97 24.53 11.53
N GLU A 561 2.64 25.53 10.93
CA GLU A 561 2.02 26.49 10.01
C GLU A 561 1.63 25.82 8.68
N LEU A 562 2.47 24.92 8.17
CA LEU A 562 2.18 24.14 6.97
C LEU A 562 0.96 23.23 7.21
N LYS A 563 0.90 22.56 8.37
CA LYS A 563 -0.27 21.76 8.75
C LYS A 563 -1.53 22.62 8.88
N LEU A 564 -1.43 23.84 9.42
CA LEU A 564 -2.55 24.78 9.46
C LEU A 564 -2.99 25.19 8.05
N LEU A 565 -2.04 25.46 7.15
CA LEU A 565 -2.33 25.76 5.74
C LEU A 565 -3.05 24.60 5.04
N CYS A 566 -2.58 23.36 5.21
CA CYS A 566 -3.24 22.17 4.68
C CYS A 566 -4.67 22.02 5.22
N ASN A 567 -4.87 22.26 6.52
CA ASN A 567 -6.20 22.21 7.12
C ASN A 567 -7.12 23.28 6.53
N VAL A 568 -6.65 24.52 6.34
CA VAL A 568 -7.41 25.61 5.71
C VAL A 568 -7.79 25.25 4.27
N ALA A 569 -6.87 24.65 3.53
CA ALA A 569 -7.08 24.25 2.14
C ALA A 569 -8.16 23.16 1.98
N ILE A 570 -8.42 22.35 3.02
CA ILE A 570 -9.38 21.23 3.01
C ILE A 570 -10.69 21.58 3.71
N SER A 571 -10.63 22.26 4.86
CA SER A 571 -11.82 22.61 5.65
C SER A 571 -12.54 23.83 5.09
N HIS A 572 -11.83 24.64 4.30
CA HIS A 572 -12.26 25.95 3.79
C HIS A 572 -12.73 26.91 4.89
N ASP A 573 -12.31 26.70 6.14
CA ASP A 573 -12.73 27.49 7.31
C ASP A 573 -11.99 28.83 7.35
N ALA A 574 -12.75 29.92 7.17
CA ALA A 574 -12.26 31.29 7.23
C ALA A 574 -11.63 31.67 8.59
N SER A 575 -12.05 31.03 9.68
CA SER A 575 -11.49 31.29 11.02
C SER A 575 -10.04 30.78 11.13
N GLN A 576 -9.77 29.59 10.59
CA GLN A 576 -8.43 29.03 10.49
C GLN A 576 -7.58 29.80 9.49
N GLY A 577 -8.18 30.27 8.39
CA GLY A 577 -7.53 31.15 7.43
C GLY A 577 -7.06 32.47 8.06
N ALA A 578 -7.90 33.10 8.88
CA ALA A 578 -7.53 34.29 9.64
C ALA A 578 -6.41 34.01 10.64
N GLN A 579 -6.45 32.87 11.35
CA GLN A 579 -5.37 32.45 12.23
C GLN A 579 -4.04 32.31 11.46
N LEU A 580 -4.06 31.68 10.29
CA LEU A 580 -2.89 31.51 9.45
C LEU A 580 -2.28 32.86 9.03
N MET A 581 -3.11 33.85 8.66
CA MET A 581 -2.61 35.19 8.30
C MET A 581 -1.88 35.91 9.45
N HIS A 582 -2.20 35.57 10.69
CA HIS A 582 -1.53 36.13 11.87
C HIS A 582 -0.24 35.40 12.26
N THR A 583 0.07 34.27 11.62
CA THR A 583 1.31 33.53 11.88
C THR A 583 2.53 34.23 11.30
N PRO A 584 3.69 34.21 11.99
CA PRO A 584 4.90 34.90 11.54
C PRO A 584 5.46 34.32 10.24
N GLY A 585 5.39 32.99 10.04
CA GLY A 585 5.86 32.35 8.81
C GLY A 585 5.04 32.78 7.60
N PHE A 586 3.71 32.84 7.74
CA PHE A 586 2.85 33.29 6.65
C PHE A 586 3.01 34.79 6.35
N GLN A 587 3.22 35.64 7.36
CA GLN A 587 3.55 37.05 7.15
C GLN A 587 4.88 37.23 6.41
N THR A 588 5.87 36.39 6.71
CA THR A 588 7.16 36.38 6.01
C THR A 588 6.97 35.97 4.55
N LEU A 589 6.17 34.93 4.29
CA LEU A 589 5.81 34.51 2.93
C LEU A 589 5.13 35.65 2.15
N LEU A 590 4.16 36.34 2.76
CA LEU A 590 3.49 37.49 2.15
C LEU A 590 4.47 38.64 1.85
N ALA A 591 5.38 38.96 2.76
CA ALA A 591 6.39 40.00 2.57
C ALA A 591 7.31 39.69 1.39
N ILE A 592 7.81 38.45 1.29
CA ILE A 592 8.63 37.98 0.16
C ILE A 592 7.87 38.12 -1.17
N ILE A 593 6.60 37.73 -1.18
CA ILE A 593 5.73 37.83 -2.37
C ILE A 593 5.46 39.30 -2.74
N GLU A 594 5.45 40.23 -1.78
CA GLU A 594 5.24 41.66 -2.03
C GLU A 594 6.46 42.40 -2.56
N GLU A 595 7.66 42.13 -2.03
CA GLU A 595 8.90 42.80 -2.45
C GLU A 595 9.22 42.60 -3.94
N LEU A 596 8.85 41.43 -4.48
CA LEU A 596 9.07 41.06 -5.88
C LEU A 596 8.23 41.86 -6.89
N LYS A 597 7.26 42.67 -6.43
CA LYS A 597 6.58 43.67 -7.29
C LYS A 597 7.52 44.75 -7.81
N SER A 598 8.63 45.00 -7.12
CA SER A 598 9.48 46.17 -7.33
C SER A 598 10.70 45.90 -8.21
N LYS A 599 10.50 45.52 -9.49
CA LYS A 599 11.54 45.88 -10.48
C LYS A 599 11.36 47.36 -10.82
N PRO A 600 12.43 48.19 -10.77
CA PRO A 600 12.33 49.62 -10.96
C PRO A 600 11.79 49.90 -12.36
N ALA A 601 10.83 50.82 -12.47
CA ALA A 601 10.44 51.39 -13.74
C ALA A 601 11.73 51.80 -14.48
N LYS A 602 11.88 51.35 -15.73
CA LYS A 602 12.89 51.89 -16.65
C LYS A 602 12.86 53.41 -16.46
N ARG A 603 13.99 54.00 -16.06
CA ARG A 603 14.15 55.46 -15.98
C ARG A 603 13.63 56.03 -17.29
N LEU A 604 12.44 56.63 -17.24
CA LEU A 604 12.03 57.61 -18.23
C LEU A 604 13.05 58.73 -18.07
N SER A 605 13.91 58.88 -19.08
CA SER A 605 14.75 60.06 -19.22
C SER A 605 13.82 61.27 -19.27
N ASP A 606 13.92 62.15 -18.28
CA ASP A 606 13.15 63.39 -18.22
C ASP A 606 13.42 64.26 -19.47
N PRO A 607 12.41 65.00 -19.95
CA PRO A 607 12.52 65.84 -21.14
C PRO A 607 12.81 67.29 -20.76
N GLU A 608 13.98 67.82 -21.11
CA GLU A 608 14.18 69.28 -21.21
C GLU A 608 15.15 69.65 -22.34
N GLY A 609 14.76 70.63 -23.16
CA GLY A 609 15.75 71.51 -23.83
C GLY A 609 15.66 71.70 -25.35
N GLN A 610 14.58 72.32 -25.82
CA GLN A 610 14.53 73.39 -26.86
C GLN A 610 15.26 73.22 -28.22
N GLY A 611 14.46 73.34 -29.30
CA GLY A 611 14.78 74.26 -30.40
C GLY A 611 14.62 73.74 -31.84
N GLY A 612 13.62 74.27 -32.57
CA GLY A 612 13.74 74.49 -34.03
C GLY A 612 12.76 73.76 -34.96
N LEU A 613 11.62 74.42 -35.23
CA LEU A 613 10.92 74.57 -36.53
C LEU A 613 11.18 73.54 -37.67
N VAL A 614 10.13 72.88 -38.21
CA VAL A 614 9.31 73.30 -39.38
C VAL A 614 8.29 72.21 -39.79
N LYS A 615 7.04 72.68 -39.90
CA LYS A 615 5.84 72.26 -40.67
C LYS A 615 5.84 71.08 -41.67
N ARG A 616 4.65 70.44 -41.66
CA ARG A 616 3.75 69.98 -42.76
C ARG A 616 3.91 68.54 -43.29
N GLY A 617 2.77 67.84 -43.36
CA GLY A 617 2.46 66.92 -44.47
C GLY A 617 1.63 65.70 -44.07
N ASP A 618 0.48 65.54 -44.72
CA ASP A 618 -0.54 64.51 -44.59
C ASP A 618 -0.09 63.05 -44.80
N LYS A 619 -0.93 62.14 -44.29
CA LYS A 619 -1.33 60.81 -44.80
C LYS A 619 -0.68 60.34 -46.11
N GLN A 620 -0.10 59.14 -46.14
CA GLN A 620 -0.69 57.91 -46.72
C GLN A 620 0.31 56.74 -46.69
N GLU A 621 -0.24 55.54 -46.68
CA GLU A 621 0.40 54.23 -46.81
C GLU A 621 1.35 54.13 -48.02
N PHE A 622 2.44 53.39 -47.84
CA PHE A 622 3.02 52.56 -48.90
C PHE A 622 3.70 51.33 -48.29
N GLU A 623 3.37 50.19 -48.89
CA GLU A 623 3.86 48.84 -48.63
C GLU A 623 5.38 48.71 -48.87
N GLY A 624 5.97 47.67 -48.26
CA GLY A 624 7.38 47.32 -48.45
C GLY A 624 7.65 45.90 -47.99
N GLU A 625 7.32 44.94 -48.86
CA GLU A 625 7.72 43.54 -48.83
C GLU A 625 9.24 43.39 -48.75
N ALA A 626 9.74 42.70 -47.72
CA ALA A 626 11.00 41.95 -47.76
C ALA A 626 11.09 41.03 -46.54
N GLY A 627 10.81 39.75 -46.73
CA GLY A 627 10.87 38.75 -45.64
C GLY A 627 10.11 37.45 -45.93
N MET A 628 9.44 37.35 -47.07
CA MET A 628 8.63 36.20 -47.48
C MET A 628 9.22 35.48 -48.71
N GLU A 629 10.54 35.30 -48.78
CA GLU A 629 11.20 34.61 -49.92
C GLU A 629 12.21 33.52 -49.54
N VAL A 630 12.33 33.14 -48.26
CA VAL A 630 13.25 32.06 -47.82
C VAL A 630 12.51 30.81 -47.30
N MET A 631 11.20 30.91 -47.05
CA MET A 631 10.37 29.79 -46.56
C MET A 631 9.62 29.03 -47.67
N ASP A 632 9.40 29.64 -48.84
CA ASP A 632 8.62 29.02 -49.93
C ASP A 632 9.44 28.19 -50.93
N THR A 633 10.77 28.26 -50.86
CA THR A 633 11.68 27.42 -51.67
C THR A 633 11.99 26.06 -51.01
N TRP A 634 11.75 25.89 -49.72
CA TRP A 634 11.87 24.59 -49.04
C TRP A 634 10.58 23.76 -49.08
N ARG A 635 9.41 24.41 -49.15
CA ARG A 635 8.11 23.73 -49.14
C ARG A 635 7.72 23.10 -50.49
N ARG A 636 8.34 23.52 -51.61
CA ARG A 636 8.15 22.92 -52.95
C ARG A 636 9.06 21.73 -53.29
N ARG A 637 10.02 21.37 -52.43
CA ARG A 637 10.97 20.25 -52.71
C ARG A 637 10.62 18.92 -52.04
N LEU A 638 9.59 18.89 -51.20
CA LEU A 638 9.13 17.67 -50.50
C LEU A 638 7.78 17.13 -51.00
N SER A 639 7.08 17.81 -51.92
CA SER A 639 5.79 17.35 -52.46
C SER A 639 5.86 16.66 -53.83
N GLN A 640 7.05 16.25 -54.29
CA GLN A 640 7.23 15.48 -55.53
C GLN A 640 8.19 14.30 -55.31
N SER A 641 7.79 13.32 -54.50
CA SER A 641 8.38 11.97 -54.57
C SER A 641 7.50 10.89 -53.94
N ASN A 642 6.17 11.02 -54.06
CA ASN A 642 5.23 9.92 -53.75
C ASN A 642 4.21 9.80 -54.89
N SER A 643 4.70 9.29 -56.02
CA SER A 643 3.88 8.59 -57.01
C SER A 643 4.74 7.49 -57.60
N ASP A 644 4.23 6.26 -57.49
CA ASP A 644 4.63 5.05 -58.20
C ASP A 644 5.77 4.20 -57.60
N GLY A 645 5.36 3.22 -56.79
CA GLY A 645 5.41 1.81 -57.20
C GLY A 645 6.77 1.08 -57.21
N ASN A 646 6.81 0.00 -56.40
CA ASN A 646 7.62 -1.22 -56.54
C ASN A 646 9.05 -1.27 -55.95
N GLY A 647 9.17 -2.02 -54.84
CA GLY A 647 9.98 -3.25 -54.81
C GLY A 647 11.47 -3.19 -54.48
N ARG A 648 11.79 -3.65 -53.26
CA ARG A 648 12.99 -4.38 -52.79
C ARG A 648 14.18 -3.60 -52.17
N HIS A 649 14.42 -4.01 -50.91
CA HIS A 649 15.67 -4.06 -50.13
C HIS A 649 16.55 -2.80 -50.01
N ARG A 650 16.50 -2.16 -48.84
CA ARG A 650 17.56 -1.29 -48.32
C ARG A 650 18.20 -1.90 -47.08
N ARG A 651 19.52 -2.09 -47.15
CA ARG A 651 20.44 -2.32 -46.02
C ARG A 651 20.64 -1.00 -45.28
N TYR A 652 20.68 -1.04 -43.96
CA TYR A 652 20.99 0.07 -43.07
C TYR A 652 22.48 0.48 -43.18
N PHE A 653 22.75 1.80 -43.26
CA PHE A 653 24.05 2.40 -42.95
C PHE A 653 23.94 3.16 -41.62
N SER A 654 24.93 2.97 -40.74
CA SER A 654 24.92 3.41 -39.34
C SER A 654 25.33 4.88 -39.15
N ARG A 655 24.73 5.50 -38.11
CA ARG A 655 24.76 6.90 -37.67
C ARG A 655 26.14 7.45 -37.24
N THR A 656 27.21 6.65 -37.33
CA THR A 656 28.54 6.98 -36.82
C THR A 656 29.36 7.91 -37.73
N GLN A 657 28.89 8.18 -38.95
CA GLN A 657 29.55 9.11 -39.89
C GLN A 657 28.95 10.53 -39.91
N MET A 658 27.80 10.78 -39.25
CA MET A 658 27.21 12.13 -39.22
C MET A 658 27.75 13.00 -38.08
N LEU A 659 28.35 12.42 -37.04
CA LEU A 659 28.86 13.17 -35.88
C LEU A 659 30.24 13.79 -36.12
N SER A 660 31.03 13.26 -37.07
CA SER A 660 32.36 13.82 -37.38
C SER A 660 32.33 15.06 -38.28
N ASP A 661 31.21 15.31 -38.97
CA ASP A 661 31.10 16.42 -39.93
C ASP A 661 30.49 17.68 -39.29
N VAL A 662 29.77 17.55 -38.17
CA VAL A 662 29.20 18.69 -37.43
C VAL A 662 30.25 19.37 -36.55
N GLU A 663 31.24 18.63 -36.03
CA GLU A 663 32.34 19.21 -35.24
C GLU A 663 33.34 20.03 -36.08
N ARG A 664 33.31 19.94 -37.42
CA ARG A 664 34.20 20.73 -38.30
C ARG A 664 33.64 22.06 -38.79
N GLU A 665 32.34 22.33 -38.59
CA GLU A 665 31.74 23.61 -39.00
C GLU A 665 31.61 24.65 -37.86
N ALA A 666 31.94 24.27 -36.62
CA ALA A 666 31.88 25.17 -35.46
C ALA A 666 33.18 25.96 -35.18
N GLU A 667 34.30 25.66 -35.85
CA GLU A 667 35.60 26.35 -35.64
C GLU A 667 35.87 27.52 -36.62
N HIS A 668 34.88 27.97 -37.41
CA HIS A 668 35.07 29.08 -38.35
C HIS A 668 34.17 30.31 -38.14
N ILE A 669 33.62 30.47 -36.94
CA ILE A 669 32.95 31.70 -36.52
C ILE A 669 33.47 32.11 -35.13
N GLU A 670 34.65 32.75 -35.11
CA GLU A 670 35.10 33.71 -34.08
C GLU A 670 35.67 34.95 -34.78
#